data_AF-A0A5C8KYF8-F1
#
_entry.id   AF-A0A5C8KYF8-F1
#
_cell.length_a   1.000
_cell.length_b   1.000
_cell.length_c   1.000
_cell.angle_alpha   90.00
_cell.angle_beta   90.00
_cell.angle_gamma   90.00
#
_symmetry.space_group_name_H-M   'P 1'
#
loop_
_entity.id
_entity.type
_entity.pdbx_description
1 polymer ?
#
loop_
_entity_poly.entity_id
_entity_poly.type
_entity_poly.pdbx_seq_one_letter_code
_entity_poly.pdbx_strand_id
1 'polypeptide(L)'
;MVEGVATGADEDPEVRHSPVATDPVDCRHHRADRQPEQAHVAQPVVALDQRLPVTGNVHVIDTEASASGTILLLILQTCFAKREANAVRIAPLRDFHLKSPEMLSAAPVGAPGGTIAQPLPPRNHWPQSSSWGPVPRRAGPLPGCDEQRVDRQFDALSATVYNRPMHNEPGGHIESGSLDGMERPTIPDDRQLLRGILIQDMRQDLRRHLRPMLAWYLLFTAFAVVAAAPLSTWSLAALLHWIERPLAGEFDGLIDIVLALGWLMLAGALALFAVMLQQAGMLLVSASHGCRYRIAAAALRGMLRRAAPLAALTGCQVLAHAVLALPWLVVGIGLYWLLLGNLDPYYVITVQPAALWWFLGGFLPVLAAGLFLHATLYFRWLLATPALVLEGLSPVAALTRSRALTRGRHLRIALLVVGVALAIAALPVLVTLGYDRAATPLLDQIPANRWLVSAGMVGYLTLYAATVLGVLFLGTTANALLVRALFHRLGGVIGVQDADAVPPRPGRFVGGAEAVVLVVALVQATFAVVSMNLGREVTVTAHRGASAVAPENTLAAFEAALDAGADAIEFDVRLSADGAVIVFHDSDFRRMAGDSRAVVDTPLSDMRDIDVGSWFDPVFSGERIPTLAEALDFLDGRAQALVELKPDPGNAQALLDATVAVIEDGGHWDAVILASLSPDLVRAARVVAPQARLALFANAALPGTARRTDFDMLGLNHVRVDASVVADARRRGYLLQVWTVNDPVLMARYMDLGVHDISTDVPAEAVRVRTERAELTDVELLLARLRSWFRR
;
A
#
# COMPACT_ATOMS: atom_id res chain seq x y z
N MET A 1 -18.24 -35.76 -30.10
CA MET A 1 -17.98 -37.07 -30.73
C MET A 1 -16.67 -36.96 -31.48
N VAL A 2 -15.69 -37.86 -31.20
CA VAL A 2 -14.55 -38.29 -32.05
C VAL A 2 -13.66 -37.13 -32.58
N GLU A 3 -12.41 -36.92 -32.13
CA GLU A 3 -11.16 -37.63 -32.55
C GLU A 3 -10.95 -37.65 -34.08
N GLY A 4 -9.76 -37.51 -34.66
CA GLY A 4 -8.40 -37.26 -34.14
C GLY A 4 -7.34 -37.48 -35.25
N VAL A 5 -6.05 -37.57 -34.87
CA VAL A 5 -4.93 -38.19 -35.64
C VAL A 5 -4.28 -37.37 -36.79
N ALA A 6 -3.00 -37.73 -37.07
CA ALA A 6 -2.12 -37.40 -38.22
C ALA A 6 -1.29 -36.09 -38.13
N THR A 7 0.01 -36.04 -38.46
CA THR A 7 1.03 -37.09 -38.79
C THR A 7 2.45 -36.51 -38.58
N GLY A 8 3.48 -37.35 -38.48
CA GLY A 8 4.90 -36.93 -38.44
C GLY A 8 5.76 -37.62 -39.52
N ALA A 9 6.97 -37.07 -39.76
CA ALA A 9 8.07 -37.57 -40.61
C ALA A 9 9.26 -36.58 -40.53
N ASP A 10 10.53 -36.90 -40.80
CA ASP A 10 11.34 -38.14 -40.64
C ASP A 10 12.84 -37.76 -40.87
N GLU A 11 13.75 -38.75 -40.91
CA GLU A 11 15.15 -38.75 -41.41
C GLU A 11 16.32 -38.26 -40.51
N ASP A 12 17.42 -39.02 -40.58
CA ASP A 12 18.77 -38.89 -39.96
C ASP A 12 19.77 -39.65 -40.87
N PRO A 13 21.07 -39.29 -41.00
CA PRO A 13 22.11 -40.29 -40.64
C PRO A 13 23.52 -39.79 -40.21
N GLU A 14 24.32 -40.74 -39.67
CA GLU A 14 25.73 -40.66 -39.19
C GLU A 14 26.79 -40.01 -40.10
N VAL A 15 27.84 -39.42 -39.47
CA VAL A 15 29.27 -39.65 -39.83
C VAL A 15 30.15 -39.73 -38.54
N ARG A 16 31.25 -40.51 -38.57
CA ARG A 16 32.18 -40.86 -37.46
C ARG A 16 33.46 -39.96 -37.48
N HIS A 17 34.48 -39.95 -36.58
CA HIS A 17 35.08 -40.95 -35.67
C HIS A 17 35.90 -40.31 -34.50
N SER A 18 35.70 -40.81 -33.26
CA SER A 18 36.68 -41.42 -32.29
C SER A 18 38.09 -40.77 -31.97
N PRO A 19 38.95 -41.32 -31.07
CA PRO A 19 38.92 -40.96 -29.62
C PRO A 19 40.29 -40.82 -28.88
N VAL A 20 40.27 -40.30 -27.64
CA VAL A 20 41.28 -40.48 -26.56
C VAL A 20 40.58 -40.38 -25.18
N ALA A 21 41.19 -40.78 -24.05
CA ALA A 21 41.20 -42.15 -23.49
C ALA A 21 42.19 -42.27 -22.30
N THR A 22 41.72 -42.70 -21.10
CA THR A 22 42.43 -43.47 -20.02
C THR A 22 43.74 -42.89 -19.40
N ASP A 23 44.11 -43.03 -18.11
CA ASP A 23 43.52 -43.70 -16.93
C ASP A 23 44.20 -43.20 -15.59
N PRO A 24 43.86 -43.70 -14.38
CA PRO A 24 44.23 -43.09 -13.07
C PRO A 24 45.45 -43.73 -12.32
N VAL A 25 45.51 -43.61 -10.97
CA VAL A 25 46.54 -44.10 -9.98
C VAL A 25 47.71 -43.09 -9.77
N ASP A 26 48.29 -42.80 -8.59
CA ASP A 26 48.45 -43.50 -7.29
C ASP A 26 48.47 -42.56 -6.04
N CYS A 27 48.61 -43.13 -4.84
CA CYS A 27 48.89 -42.46 -3.55
C CYS A 27 50.38 -42.47 -3.17
N ARG A 28 50.88 -41.44 -2.47
CA ARG A 28 51.59 -41.55 -1.14
C ARG A 28 52.35 -40.28 -0.70
N HIS A 29 52.40 -40.13 0.63
CA HIS A 29 53.44 -39.49 1.47
C HIS A 29 54.03 -38.11 1.10
N HIS A 30 53.81 -37.15 1.99
CA HIS A 30 54.93 -36.63 2.78
C HIS A 30 54.52 -36.41 4.25
N ARG A 31 55.48 -36.52 5.18
CA ARG A 31 55.28 -36.41 6.63
C ARG A 31 56.42 -35.58 7.24
N ALA A 32 56.09 -34.46 7.87
CA ALA A 32 56.96 -33.67 8.77
C ALA A 32 56.03 -32.77 9.62
N ASP A 33 55.70 -33.14 10.85
CA ASP A 33 56.44 -32.83 12.08
C ASP A 33 56.47 -31.34 12.49
N ARG A 34 55.56 -31.00 13.42
CA ARG A 34 55.83 -30.21 14.64
C ARG A 34 54.62 -30.21 15.58
N GLN A 35 54.78 -30.80 16.76
CA GLN A 35 54.01 -30.53 17.97
C GLN A 35 54.81 -29.53 18.86
N PRO A 36 54.31 -29.11 20.04
CA PRO A 36 53.01 -28.46 20.29
C PRO A 36 53.21 -27.19 21.15
N GLU A 37 52.16 -26.40 21.40
CA GLU A 37 52.14 -25.58 22.62
C GLU A 37 50.71 -25.34 23.15
N GLN A 38 50.60 -24.92 24.41
CA GLN A 38 49.39 -24.99 25.23
C GLN A 38 48.75 -23.63 25.48
N ALA A 39 47.42 -23.57 25.56
CA ALA A 39 46.73 -22.72 26.54
C ALA A 39 45.23 -23.09 26.66
N HIS A 40 44.84 -23.74 27.75
CA HIS A 40 43.45 -23.61 28.23
C HIS A 40 43.31 -22.25 28.93
N VAL A 41 42.33 -21.44 28.53
CA VAL A 41 41.85 -20.31 29.32
C VAL A 41 40.34 -20.43 29.44
N ALA A 42 39.86 -20.83 30.61
CA ALA A 42 38.44 -20.85 30.92
C ALA A 42 37.93 -19.41 31.05
N GLN A 43 36.79 -19.08 30.42
CA GLN A 43 36.08 -17.85 30.71
C GLN A 43 35.13 -18.06 31.91
N PRO A 44 35.05 -17.09 32.83
CA PRO A 44 34.26 -17.26 34.05
C PRO A 44 32.76 -17.11 33.79
N VAL A 45 31.96 -18.05 34.27
CA VAL A 45 30.50 -17.90 34.37
C VAL A 45 30.19 -16.86 35.44
N VAL A 46 29.80 -15.65 35.01
CA VAL A 46 29.29 -14.62 35.93
C VAL A 46 27.81 -14.90 36.18
N ALA A 47 27.51 -15.63 37.25
CA ALA A 47 26.14 -15.77 37.75
C ALA A 47 25.63 -14.42 38.25
N LEU A 48 24.51 -13.95 37.70
CA LEU A 48 23.92 -12.65 38.02
C LEU A 48 22.52 -12.88 38.60
N ASP A 49 22.44 -13.01 39.92
CA ASP A 49 21.19 -13.13 40.66
C ASP A 49 20.37 -11.84 40.51
N GLN A 50 19.18 -11.94 39.91
CA GLN A 50 18.17 -10.88 39.87
C GLN A 50 16.78 -11.41 40.21
N ARG A 51 16.55 -11.66 41.49
CA ARG A 51 15.21 -11.55 42.07
C ARG A 51 14.74 -10.09 42.05
N LEU A 52 13.60 -9.79 41.42
CA LEU A 52 12.67 -8.69 41.76
C LEU A 52 11.30 -9.01 41.07
N PRO A 53 10.17 -8.40 41.50
CA PRO A 53 8.87 -9.07 41.42
C PRO A 53 8.02 -8.77 40.18
N VAL A 54 7.06 -9.66 39.93
CA VAL A 54 5.91 -9.45 39.04
C VAL A 54 4.97 -8.40 39.62
N THR A 55 4.78 -7.28 38.93
CA THR A 55 3.51 -6.51 38.84
C THR A 55 3.67 -5.34 37.87
N GLY A 56 2.80 -5.23 36.87
CA GLY A 56 2.80 -4.10 35.93
C GLY A 56 1.80 -4.28 34.79
N ASN A 57 0.74 -3.46 34.76
CA ASN A 57 -0.27 -3.51 33.71
C ASN A 57 0.31 -3.02 32.38
N VAL A 58 0.28 -3.86 31.34
CA VAL A 58 0.63 -3.46 29.97
C VAL A 58 -0.55 -2.73 29.35
N HIS A 59 -0.47 -1.40 29.27
CA HIS A 59 -1.36 -0.64 28.39
C HIS A 59 -0.87 -0.75 26.95
N VAL A 60 -1.69 -1.36 26.09
CA VAL A 60 -1.49 -1.36 24.64
C VAL A 60 -1.63 0.08 24.13
N ILE A 61 -0.69 0.50 23.28
CA ILE A 61 -0.72 1.77 22.55
C ILE A 61 -0.56 1.43 21.07
N ASP A 62 -1.65 1.49 20.31
CA ASP A 62 -1.63 1.29 18.87
C ASP A 62 -0.89 2.44 18.18
N THR A 63 0.21 2.12 17.49
CA THR A 63 0.94 3.06 16.64
C THR A 63 1.44 2.37 15.37
N GLU A 64 0.58 2.26 14.36
CA GLU A 64 1.04 2.08 12.99
C GLU A 64 1.60 3.40 12.44
N ALA A 65 2.77 3.35 11.81
CA ALA A 65 3.34 4.46 11.05
C ALA A 65 4.00 3.92 9.78
N SER A 66 3.42 4.22 8.62
CA SER A 66 3.92 3.74 7.33
C SER A 66 5.25 4.41 6.93
N ALA A 67 6.08 3.67 6.20
CA ALA A 67 7.47 4.03 5.96
C ALA A 67 7.64 5.17 4.93
N SER A 68 7.58 6.42 5.38
CA SER A 68 8.15 7.60 4.68
C SER A 68 8.34 8.81 5.60
N GLY A 69 9.54 8.95 6.20
CA GLY A 69 10.00 10.21 6.81
C GLY A 69 9.92 10.35 8.34
N THR A 70 9.51 9.32 9.06
CA THR A 70 9.16 9.41 10.49
C THR A 70 10.30 8.97 11.43
N ILE A 71 11.30 9.83 11.64
CA ILE A 71 12.24 9.71 12.79
C ILE A 71 12.20 10.97 13.65
N LEU A 72 12.20 12.16 13.03
CA LEU A 72 12.18 13.44 13.76
C LEU A 72 10.84 13.70 14.48
N LEU A 73 9.72 13.17 13.97
CA LEU A 73 8.40 13.30 14.62
C LEU A 73 8.29 12.45 15.89
N LEU A 74 8.80 11.21 15.86
CA LEU A 74 8.77 10.27 16.99
C LEU A 74 9.46 10.84 18.24
N ILE A 75 10.60 11.52 18.05
CA ILE A 75 11.33 12.20 19.13
C ILE A 75 10.51 13.37 19.71
N LEU A 76 9.83 14.15 18.87
CA LEU A 76 9.03 15.29 19.34
C LEU A 76 7.74 14.86 20.06
N GLN A 77 7.08 13.79 19.60
CA GLN A 77 5.86 13.27 20.24
C GLN A 77 6.15 12.64 21.60
N THR A 78 7.22 11.83 21.72
CA THR A 78 7.64 11.23 22.99
C THR A 78 8.06 12.28 24.03
N CYS A 79 8.69 13.39 23.61
CA CYS A 79 8.98 14.52 24.49
C CYS A 79 7.74 15.27 25.02
N PHE A 80 6.63 15.30 24.27
CA PHE A 80 5.39 15.96 24.73
C PHE A 80 4.56 15.07 25.66
N ALA A 81 4.36 13.80 25.32
CA ALA A 81 3.55 12.87 26.11
C ALA A 81 4.03 12.74 27.57
N LYS A 82 5.34 12.85 27.81
CA LYS A 82 5.95 12.77 29.14
C LYS A 82 5.69 13.99 30.05
N ARG A 83 4.95 15.01 29.57
CA ARG A 83 4.71 16.26 30.32
C ARG A 83 3.29 16.44 30.86
N GLU A 84 2.32 15.68 30.37
CA GLU A 84 0.90 15.80 30.80
C GLU A 84 0.49 14.77 31.86
N ALA A 85 1.23 13.67 32.00
CA ALA A 85 0.94 12.55 32.90
C ALA A 85 1.08 12.84 34.42
N ASN A 86 1.04 14.10 34.85
CA ASN A 86 1.31 14.53 36.23
C ASN A 86 0.19 15.40 36.84
N ALA A 87 -1.01 15.40 36.26
CA ALA A 87 -2.17 16.11 36.80
C ALA A 87 -3.52 15.43 36.50
N VAL A 88 -4.05 14.67 37.46
CA VAL A 88 -5.47 14.60 37.90
C VAL A 88 -5.57 13.59 39.07
N ARG A 89 -6.48 13.83 40.02
CA ARG A 89 -6.68 12.97 41.21
C ARG A 89 -7.93 12.09 41.09
N ILE A 90 -7.90 10.97 41.81
CA ILE A 90 -8.96 9.95 41.91
C ILE A 90 -10.14 10.44 42.74
N ALA A 91 -11.38 10.14 42.30
CA ALA A 91 -12.55 9.96 43.16
C ALA A 91 -13.55 8.99 42.48
N PRO A 92 -14.05 7.93 43.15
CA PRO A 92 -14.97 6.96 42.56
C PRO A 92 -16.45 7.30 42.84
N LEU A 93 -17.35 6.83 41.98
CA LEU A 93 -18.79 6.75 42.24
C LEU A 93 -19.36 5.38 41.86
N ARG A 94 -20.51 5.06 42.46
CA ARG A 94 -21.10 3.72 42.58
C ARG A 94 -22.42 3.58 41.81
N ASP A 95 -22.78 2.32 41.57
CA ASP A 95 -24.12 1.74 41.42
C ASP A 95 -25.15 2.43 40.50
N PHE A 96 -25.70 1.68 39.54
CA PHE A 96 -27.16 1.62 39.34
C PHE A 96 -27.61 0.30 38.69
N HIS A 97 -28.79 -0.19 39.04
CA HIS A 97 -29.26 -1.55 38.74
C HIS A 97 -30.07 -1.70 37.43
N LEU A 98 -30.05 -2.93 36.90
CA LEU A 98 -31.01 -3.49 35.95
C LEU A 98 -32.47 -3.36 36.43
N LYS A 99 -33.41 -3.10 35.49
CA LYS A 99 -34.78 -3.65 35.55
C LYS A 99 -35.57 -3.51 34.24
N SER A 100 -36.38 -4.52 33.98
CA SER A 100 -37.53 -4.61 33.06
C SER A 100 -38.63 -5.42 33.81
N PRO A 101 -39.84 -5.71 33.25
CA PRO A 101 -40.43 -5.32 31.96
C PRO A 101 -41.92 -4.81 32.06
N GLU A 102 -42.50 -4.55 30.87
CA GLU A 102 -43.89 -4.88 30.46
C GLU A 102 -45.17 -4.04 30.78
N MET A 103 -46.12 -4.24 29.85
CA MET A 103 -47.59 -4.02 29.82
C MET A 103 -48.23 -2.63 30.01
N LEU A 104 -48.99 -2.21 28.96
CA LEU A 104 -50.44 -1.98 29.07
C LEU A 104 -51.14 -2.01 27.67
N SER A 105 -52.43 -2.37 27.65
CA SER A 105 -53.34 -2.43 26.48
C SER A 105 -54.47 -1.37 26.62
N ALA A 106 -55.47 -1.17 25.73
CA ALA A 106 -55.96 -1.92 24.56
C ALA A 106 -56.78 -1.02 23.57
N ALA A 107 -56.89 -1.43 22.30
CA ALA A 107 -58.11 -1.71 21.47
C ALA A 107 -59.43 -0.86 21.58
N PRO A 108 -60.45 -1.03 20.69
CA PRO A 108 -60.47 -1.08 19.20
C PRO A 108 -61.73 -0.41 18.51
N VAL A 109 -61.87 -0.57 17.17
CA VAL A 109 -63.10 -0.48 16.30
C VAL A 109 -63.64 0.92 15.84
N GLY A 110 -63.98 1.03 14.53
CA GLY A 110 -65.06 1.92 14.03
C GLY A 110 -64.93 2.45 12.58
N ALA A 111 -65.86 2.12 11.67
CA ALA A 111 -66.03 2.74 10.34
C ALA A 111 -67.50 2.69 9.85
N PRO A 112 -68.03 3.78 9.24
CA PRO A 112 -68.47 3.82 7.82
C PRO A 112 -68.03 5.17 7.13
N GLY A 113 -68.15 5.49 5.83
CA GLY A 113 -69.14 5.23 4.77
C GLY A 113 -70.17 6.38 4.68
N GLY A 114 -70.46 7.10 3.57
CA GLY A 114 -69.88 7.19 2.19
C GLY A 114 -70.82 7.92 1.17
N THR A 115 -70.35 8.24 -0.05
CA THR A 115 -71.15 8.60 -1.30
C THR A 115 -72.01 9.92 -1.29
N ILE A 116 -72.56 10.55 -2.36
CA ILE A 116 -72.63 10.43 -3.86
C ILE A 116 -72.68 11.86 -4.50
N ALA A 117 -72.14 12.14 -5.72
CA ALA A 117 -72.70 13.06 -6.76
C ALA A 117 -71.89 13.11 -8.10
N GLN A 118 -72.49 13.60 -9.20
CA GLN A 118 -72.01 13.60 -10.63
C GLN A 118 -72.12 15.03 -11.27
N PRO A 119 -71.93 15.34 -12.61
CA PRO A 119 -71.64 14.52 -13.82
C PRO A 119 -70.62 15.08 -14.88
N LEU A 120 -70.62 14.47 -16.08
CA LEU A 120 -69.79 14.62 -17.32
C LEU A 120 -70.62 15.23 -18.50
N PRO A 121 -70.20 15.27 -19.82
CA PRO A 121 -68.90 15.18 -20.56
C PRO A 121 -68.74 16.45 -21.49
N PRO A 122 -68.10 16.49 -22.72
CA PRO A 122 -67.23 15.62 -23.53
C PRO A 122 -65.91 16.33 -24.01
N ARG A 123 -65.16 16.07 -25.12
CA ARG A 123 -65.24 15.18 -26.32
C ARG A 123 -63.83 14.86 -26.90
N ASN A 124 -63.78 14.10 -28.01
CA ASN A 124 -62.61 13.54 -28.70
C ASN A 124 -61.95 14.47 -29.75
N HIS A 125 -60.68 14.23 -30.14
CA HIS A 125 -60.29 13.49 -31.37
C HIS A 125 -58.77 13.39 -31.61
N TRP A 126 -58.32 12.26 -32.21
CA TRP A 126 -57.01 12.05 -32.84
C TRP A 126 -57.19 11.57 -34.29
N PRO A 127 -56.29 11.90 -35.22
CA PRO A 127 -56.11 11.18 -36.48
C PRO A 127 -54.70 10.58 -36.64
N GLN A 128 -54.61 9.39 -37.24
CA GLN A 128 -53.37 8.85 -37.83
C GLN A 128 -53.42 9.00 -39.36
N SER A 129 -52.28 9.26 -40.00
CA SER A 129 -52.02 8.80 -41.38
C SER A 129 -50.51 8.89 -41.69
N SER A 130 -50.06 8.11 -42.68
CA SER A 130 -48.66 8.00 -43.08
C SER A 130 -48.47 8.36 -44.56
N SER A 131 -47.49 9.20 -44.87
CA SER A 131 -46.96 9.37 -46.23
C SER A 131 -45.57 10.01 -46.19
N TRP A 132 -44.71 9.63 -47.14
CA TRP A 132 -43.35 10.15 -47.26
C TRP A 132 -43.32 11.44 -48.09
N GLY A 133 -42.51 12.42 -47.65
CA GLY A 133 -42.19 13.63 -48.40
C GLY A 133 -40.84 14.22 -47.95
N PRO A 134 -40.03 14.82 -48.84
CA PRO A 134 -38.65 15.16 -48.52
C PRO A 134 -38.52 16.43 -47.67
N VAL A 135 -37.99 16.30 -46.45
CA VAL A 135 -37.58 17.45 -45.62
C VAL A 135 -36.32 18.09 -46.24
N PRO A 136 -36.31 19.41 -46.52
CA PRO A 136 -35.13 20.07 -47.09
C PRO A 136 -33.98 20.13 -46.08
N ARG A 137 -32.79 19.69 -46.49
CA ARG A 137 -31.58 19.72 -45.66
C ARG A 137 -31.10 21.15 -45.39
N ARG A 138 -31.56 21.76 -44.29
CA ARG A 138 -30.86 22.85 -43.61
C ARG A 138 -30.37 22.36 -42.24
N ALA A 139 -29.17 21.79 -42.23
CA ALA A 139 -28.41 21.59 -41.01
C ALA A 139 -27.93 22.96 -40.48
N GLY A 140 -28.78 23.62 -39.69
CA GLY A 140 -28.32 24.75 -38.88
C GLY A 140 -27.25 24.25 -37.89
N PRO A 141 -26.15 24.99 -37.68
CA PRO A 141 -25.18 24.60 -36.68
C PRO A 141 -25.81 24.64 -35.28
N LEU A 142 -25.41 23.69 -34.43
CA LEU A 142 -25.61 23.78 -32.99
C LEU A 142 -25.05 25.12 -32.47
N PRO A 143 -25.57 25.69 -31.36
CA PRO A 143 -25.20 27.02 -30.87
C PRO A 143 -23.72 27.10 -30.43
N GLY A 144 -22.84 27.31 -31.41
CA GLY A 144 -21.42 27.60 -31.22
C GLY A 144 -21.21 29.05 -30.82
N CYS A 145 -20.03 29.34 -30.29
CA CYS A 145 -19.65 30.71 -29.95
C CYS A 145 -19.62 31.60 -31.20
N ASP A 146 -20.24 32.77 -31.11
CA ASP A 146 -20.23 33.81 -32.15
C ASP A 146 -18.87 34.51 -32.16
N GLU A 147 -17.88 33.87 -32.80
CA GLU A 147 -16.47 34.31 -32.77
C GLU A 147 -16.32 35.77 -33.27
N GLN A 148 -17.08 36.17 -34.29
CA GLN A 148 -17.03 37.53 -34.85
C GLN A 148 -17.50 38.65 -33.90
N ARG A 149 -18.23 38.33 -32.82
CA ARG A 149 -18.76 39.33 -31.90
C ARG A 149 -17.84 39.57 -30.69
N VAL A 150 -17.05 38.57 -30.32
CA VAL A 150 -16.05 38.70 -29.25
C VAL A 150 -14.86 39.51 -29.75
N ASP A 151 -14.30 39.15 -30.90
CA ASP A 151 -13.06 39.76 -31.42
C ASP A 151 -13.24 41.27 -31.65
N ARG A 152 -14.34 41.70 -32.28
CA ARG A 152 -14.63 43.13 -32.52
C ARG A 152 -14.81 43.96 -31.24
N GLN A 153 -15.24 43.37 -30.13
CA GLN A 153 -15.24 44.06 -28.84
C GLN A 153 -13.87 44.04 -28.16
N PHE A 154 -13.00 43.09 -28.52
CA PHE A 154 -11.68 42.93 -27.94
C PHE A 154 -10.61 43.81 -28.59
N ASP A 155 -10.68 44.03 -29.91
CA ASP A 155 -9.83 45.00 -30.62
C ASP A 155 -9.98 46.41 -30.01
N ALA A 156 -11.23 46.82 -29.80
CA ALA A 156 -11.61 48.11 -29.21
C ALA A 156 -11.16 48.29 -27.75
N LEU A 157 -10.90 47.21 -27.01
CA LEU A 157 -10.39 47.24 -25.62
C LEU A 157 -8.86 47.10 -25.55
N SER A 158 -8.27 46.30 -26.45
CA SER A 158 -6.83 46.02 -26.49
C SER A 158 -6.03 47.26 -26.89
N ALA A 159 -6.56 48.04 -27.86
CA ALA A 159 -6.00 49.32 -28.28
C ALA A 159 -5.88 50.34 -27.13
N THR A 160 -6.74 50.26 -26.11
CA THR A 160 -6.84 51.27 -25.03
C THR A 160 -6.01 50.91 -23.78
N VAL A 161 -5.56 49.67 -23.63
CA VAL A 161 -4.91 49.19 -22.39
C VAL A 161 -3.44 48.77 -22.57
N TYR A 162 -3.04 48.30 -23.76
CA TYR A 162 -1.68 47.77 -23.97
C TYR A 162 -0.82 48.52 -25.01
N ASN A 163 -1.41 49.33 -25.89
CA ASN A 163 -0.64 50.07 -26.91
C ASN A 163 -0.37 51.52 -26.52
N ARG A 164 0.85 51.81 -26.04
CA ARG A 164 1.50 53.09 -26.33
C ARG A 164 2.30 52.93 -27.63
N PRO A 165 2.08 53.74 -28.67
CA PRO A 165 2.89 53.68 -29.87
C PRO A 165 4.30 54.23 -29.61
N MET A 166 5.32 53.43 -29.90
CA MET A 166 6.67 53.93 -30.19
C MET A 166 6.67 54.37 -31.66
N HIS A 167 7.00 55.63 -31.94
CA HIS A 167 7.17 56.11 -33.30
C HIS A 167 8.53 55.62 -33.85
N ASN A 168 8.48 54.87 -34.96
CA ASN A 168 9.65 54.58 -35.78
C ASN A 168 9.52 55.33 -37.12
N GLU A 169 10.48 56.19 -37.45
CA GLU A 169 10.68 56.66 -38.83
C GLU A 169 11.60 55.69 -39.60
N PRO A 170 11.41 55.52 -40.92
CA PRO A 170 12.19 54.57 -41.71
C PRO A 170 13.40 55.22 -42.41
N GLY A 171 14.62 54.96 -41.94
CA GLY A 171 15.83 55.25 -42.70
C GLY A 171 17.11 55.36 -41.86
N GLY A 172 18.06 54.45 -42.06
CA GLY A 172 19.38 54.50 -41.44
C GLY A 172 20.20 53.23 -41.72
N HIS A 173 21.46 53.40 -42.12
CA HIS A 173 22.37 52.26 -42.35
C HIS A 173 22.92 51.71 -41.02
N ILE A 174 23.15 50.40 -40.97
CA ILE A 174 23.78 49.74 -39.82
C ILE A 174 25.30 49.76 -40.02
N GLU A 175 25.98 50.71 -39.36
CA GLU A 175 27.40 50.58 -39.03
C GLU A 175 27.57 50.00 -37.61
N SER A 176 28.75 49.46 -37.31
CA SER A 176 29.04 48.74 -36.06
C SER A 176 29.24 49.68 -34.87
N GLY A 177 28.22 49.78 -34.00
CA GLY A 177 28.27 50.50 -32.71
C GLY A 177 28.21 49.58 -31.49
N SER A 178 28.63 50.08 -30.33
CA SER A 178 28.81 49.31 -29.08
C SER A 178 27.52 48.92 -28.36
N LEU A 179 27.48 47.71 -27.81
CA LEU A 179 26.38 47.16 -26.99
C LEU A 179 26.36 47.71 -25.55
N ASP A 180 26.33 49.04 -25.39
CA ASP A 180 26.26 49.70 -24.09
C ASP A 180 25.23 50.85 -24.14
N GLY A 181 23.95 50.52 -23.89
CA GLY A 181 22.85 51.48 -24.08
C GLY A 181 21.41 50.95 -24.00
N MET A 182 21.16 49.65 -23.85
CA MET A 182 19.80 49.16 -23.55
C MET A 182 19.50 49.26 -22.05
N GLU A 183 18.54 50.13 -21.68
CA GLU A 183 17.96 50.15 -20.34
C GLU A 183 17.39 48.76 -20.00
N ARG A 184 17.84 48.19 -18.87
CA ARG A 184 17.26 46.95 -18.37
C ARG A 184 15.87 47.26 -17.81
N PRO A 185 14.83 46.45 -18.10
CA PRO A 185 13.52 46.65 -17.51
C PRO A 185 13.64 46.62 -15.97
N THR A 186 13.07 47.63 -15.32
CA THR A 186 13.24 47.87 -13.88
C THR A 186 12.64 46.72 -13.08
N ILE A 187 13.51 45.84 -12.60
CA ILE A 187 13.15 44.65 -11.82
C ILE A 187 12.36 45.11 -10.58
N PRO A 188 11.14 44.57 -10.32
CA PRO A 188 10.33 45.00 -9.19
C PRO A 188 11.05 44.88 -7.85
N ASP A 189 10.79 45.84 -6.96
CA ASP A 189 11.19 45.82 -5.54
C ASP A 189 10.78 44.48 -4.92
N ASP A 190 11.70 43.87 -4.17
CA ASP A 190 11.51 42.60 -3.47
C ASP A 190 10.23 42.59 -2.59
N ARG A 191 9.81 43.75 -2.06
CA ARG A 191 8.56 43.88 -1.29
C ARG A 191 7.29 43.74 -2.16
N GLN A 192 7.35 44.04 -3.46
CA GLN A 192 6.22 43.86 -4.38
C GLN A 192 6.00 42.39 -4.78
N LEU A 193 7.04 41.56 -4.64
CA LEU A 193 7.02 40.13 -5.00
C LEU A 193 6.16 39.29 -4.03
N LEU A 194 5.89 39.81 -2.82
CA LEU A 194 5.14 39.16 -1.74
C LEU A 194 3.84 39.89 -1.33
N ARG A 195 3.53 41.05 -1.94
CA ARG A 195 2.31 41.82 -1.63
C ARG A 195 1.07 41.23 -2.32
N GLY A 196 -0.11 41.52 -1.76
CA GLY A 196 -1.41 40.96 -2.17
C GLY A 196 -1.82 41.15 -3.64
N ILE A 197 -1.07 41.91 -4.44
CA ILE A 197 -1.19 41.97 -5.89
C ILE A 197 -0.98 40.56 -6.50
N LEU A 198 -0.07 39.74 -5.96
CA LEU A 198 0.12 38.35 -6.41
C LEU A 198 -1.18 37.52 -6.28
N ILE A 199 -1.93 37.73 -5.19
CA ILE A 199 -3.23 37.09 -4.95
C ILE A 199 -4.30 37.65 -5.89
N GLN A 200 -4.23 38.93 -6.25
CA GLN A 200 -5.12 39.54 -7.24
C GLN A 200 -4.87 38.96 -8.64
N ASP A 201 -3.63 38.86 -9.08
CA ASP A 201 -3.23 38.22 -10.35
C ASP A 201 -3.79 36.80 -10.43
N MET A 202 -3.49 35.96 -9.43
CA MET A 202 -3.96 34.57 -9.36
C MET A 202 -5.49 34.48 -9.33
N ARG A 203 -6.18 35.37 -8.60
CA ARG A 203 -7.66 35.42 -8.54
C ARG A 203 -8.28 35.93 -9.84
N GLN A 204 -7.55 36.66 -10.67
CA GLN A 204 -8.01 37.14 -11.98
C GLN A 204 -7.84 36.04 -13.04
N ASP A 205 -6.67 35.41 -13.11
CA ASP A 205 -6.42 34.29 -14.02
C ASP A 205 -7.25 33.06 -13.67
N LEU A 206 -7.42 32.74 -12.38
CA LEU A 206 -8.34 31.67 -11.96
C LEU A 206 -9.76 31.93 -12.47
N ARG A 207 -10.31 33.15 -12.30
CA ARG A 207 -11.67 33.47 -12.77
C ARG A 207 -11.82 33.43 -14.29
N ARG A 208 -10.76 33.72 -15.05
CA ARG A 208 -10.73 33.59 -16.52
C ARG A 208 -10.66 32.12 -16.97
N HIS A 209 -9.77 31.33 -16.37
CA HIS A 209 -9.38 30.00 -16.87
C HIS A 209 -9.96 28.81 -16.07
N LEU A 210 -10.76 29.03 -15.01
CA LEU A 210 -11.30 27.99 -14.10
C LEU A 210 -11.86 26.76 -14.82
N ARG A 211 -12.78 26.95 -15.79
CA ARG A 211 -13.46 25.83 -16.45
C ARG A 211 -12.55 25.09 -17.45
N PRO A 212 -11.73 25.76 -18.28
CA PRO A 212 -10.64 25.13 -19.01
C PRO A 212 -9.65 24.36 -18.11
N MET A 213 -9.24 24.92 -16.96
CA MET A 213 -8.31 24.26 -16.03
C MET A 213 -8.93 23.05 -15.35
N LEU A 214 -10.23 23.10 -15.01
CA LEU A 214 -10.97 21.93 -14.50
C LEU A 214 -11.10 20.83 -15.55
N ALA A 215 -11.42 21.18 -16.81
CA ALA A 215 -11.47 20.20 -17.90
C ALA A 215 -10.11 19.54 -18.16
N TRP A 216 -9.02 20.34 -18.14
CA TRP A 216 -7.66 19.82 -18.22
C TRP A 216 -7.32 18.92 -17.03
N TYR A 217 -7.65 19.35 -15.81
CA TYR A 217 -7.39 18.58 -14.59
C TYR A 217 -8.11 17.22 -14.62
N LEU A 218 -9.40 17.19 -14.93
CA LEU A 218 -10.16 15.93 -15.00
C LEU A 218 -9.62 15.00 -16.09
N LEU A 219 -9.29 15.52 -17.27
CA LEU A 219 -8.67 14.76 -18.36
C LEU A 219 -7.31 14.16 -17.93
N PHE A 220 -6.46 14.97 -17.31
CA PHE A 220 -5.14 14.52 -16.86
C PHE A 220 -5.22 13.56 -15.67
N THR A 221 -6.05 13.84 -14.67
CA THR A 221 -6.24 12.95 -13.51
C THR A 221 -6.81 11.60 -13.94
N ALA A 222 -7.75 11.58 -14.89
CA ALA A 222 -8.23 10.33 -15.45
C ALA A 222 -7.11 9.58 -16.18
N PHE A 223 -6.34 10.22 -17.06
CA PHE A 223 -5.14 9.62 -17.67
C PHE A 223 -4.12 9.10 -16.63
N ALA A 224 -3.90 9.84 -15.55
CA ALA A 224 -2.96 9.47 -14.50
C ALA A 224 -3.43 8.22 -13.72
N VAL A 225 -4.71 8.14 -13.36
CA VAL A 225 -5.30 6.96 -12.71
C VAL A 225 -5.36 5.76 -13.67
N VAL A 226 -5.64 6.00 -14.95
CA VAL A 226 -5.85 4.98 -15.98
C VAL A 226 -4.54 4.37 -16.51
N ALA A 227 -3.47 5.16 -16.62
CA ALA A 227 -2.23 4.73 -17.26
C ALA A 227 -1.00 4.94 -16.36
N ALA A 228 -0.78 6.16 -15.86
CA ALA A 228 0.46 6.48 -15.12
C ALA A 228 0.58 5.70 -13.81
N ALA A 229 -0.51 5.55 -13.05
CA ALA A 229 -0.54 4.78 -11.81
C ALA A 229 -0.37 3.27 -12.07
N PRO A 230 -1.13 2.58 -12.94
CA PRO A 230 -0.88 1.18 -13.29
C PRO A 230 0.54 0.92 -13.83
N LEU A 231 1.10 1.81 -14.65
CA LEU A 231 2.48 1.67 -15.12
C LEU A 231 3.51 1.85 -14.00
N SER A 232 3.27 2.76 -13.05
CA SER A 232 4.14 2.95 -11.89
C SER A 232 4.06 1.75 -10.93
N THR A 233 2.86 1.26 -10.66
CA THR A 233 2.62 0.06 -9.84
C THR A 233 3.19 -1.19 -10.50
N TRP A 234 3.05 -1.36 -11.82
CA TRP A 234 3.66 -2.48 -12.54
C TRP A 234 5.19 -2.39 -12.58
N SER A 235 5.75 -1.19 -12.76
CA SER A 235 7.20 -0.97 -12.68
C SER A 235 7.77 -1.27 -11.29
N LEU A 236 7.04 -0.90 -10.22
CA LEU A 236 7.40 -1.22 -8.84
C LEU A 236 7.21 -2.71 -8.52
N ALA A 237 6.13 -3.34 -8.99
CA ALA A 237 5.91 -4.77 -8.83
C ALA A 237 6.93 -5.62 -9.62
N ALA A 238 7.37 -5.14 -10.79
CA ALA A 238 8.45 -5.75 -11.55
C ALA A 238 9.81 -5.58 -10.84
N LEU A 239 10.06 -4.45 -10.18
CA LEU A 239 11.24 -4.27 -9.32
C LEU A 239 11.22 -5.24 -8.13
N LEU A 240 10.10 -5.32 -7.40
CA LEU A 240 9.95 -6.25 -6.28
C LEU A 240 10.12 -7.69 -6.78
N HIS A 241 9.45 -8.11 -7.85
CA HIS A 241 9.62 -9.44 -8.43
C HIS A 241 11.04 -9.72 -8.96
N TRP A 242 11.79 -8.68 -9.35
CA TRP A 242 13.21 -8.82 -9.73
C TRP A 242 14.11 -8.99 -8.50
N ILE A 243 13.88 -8.20 -7.44
CA ILE A 243 14.53 -8.35 -6.12
C ILE A 243 14.20 -9.72 -5.47
N GLU A 244 13.03 -10.27 -5.75
CA GLU A 244 12.58 -11.59 -5.29
C GLU A 244 13.28 -12.77 -6.01
N ARG A 245 14.03 -12.51 -7.09
CA ARG A 245 14.94 -13.52 -7.68
C ARG A 245 16.17 -13.69 -6.75
N PRO A 246 16.79 -14.88 -6.73
CA PRO A 246 17.07 -15.61 -5.49
C PRO A 246 17.93 -14.88 -4.44
N LEU A 247 17.26 -14.07 -3.62
CA LEU A 247 17.82 -13.23 -2.55
C LEU A 247 18.24 -14.04 -1.28
N ALA A 248 18.91 -15.18 -1.46
CA ALA A 248 19.52 -15.93 -0.36
C ALA A 248 20.94 -16.36 -0.75
N GLY A 249 21.91 -15.99 0.08
CA GLY A 249 23.31 -15.85 -0.33
C GLY A 249 23.66 -14.38 -0.56
N GLU A 250 23.60 -13.59 0.52
CA GLU A 250 24.16 -12.23 0.62
C GLU A 250 23.71 -11.18 -0.44
N PHE A 251 24.24 -9.96 -0.37
CA PHE A 251 24.17 -8.98 -1.47
C PHE A 251 25.49 -9.09 -2.26
N ASP A 252 25.68 -10.22 -2.95
CA ASP A 252 26.92 -10.61 -3.65
C ASP A 252 27.45 -9.56 -4.67
N GLY A 253 26.59 -8.63 -5.11
CA GLY A 253 26.92 -7.61 -6.08
C GLY A 253 26.62 -6.17 -5.64
N LEU A 254 27.63 -5.30 -5.75
CA LEU A 254 27.41 -3.85 -5.92
C LEU A 254 26.44 -3.55 -7.08
N ILE A 255 26.42 -4.44 -8.08
CA ILE A 255 25.56 -4.40 -9.26
C ILE A 255 24.07 -4.38 -8.85
N ASP A 256 23.64 -5.24 -7.92
CA ASP A 256 22.21 -5.38 -7.60
C ASP A 256 21.68 -4.18 -6.80
N ILE A 257 22.52 -3.63 -5.92
CA ILE A 257 22.25 -2.36 -5.23
C ILE A 257 22.15 -1.22 -6.26
N VAL A 258 23.06 -1.17 -7.25
CA VAL A 258 23.03 -0.16 -8.33
C VAL A 258 21.79 -0.31 -9.23
N LEU A 259 21.37 -1.54 -9.54
CA LEU A 259 20.16 -1.81 -10.33
C LEU A 259 18.89 -1.43 -9.56
N ALA A 260 18.78 -1.79 -8.28
CA ALA A 260 17.65 -1.41 -7.43
C ALA A 260 17.53 0.11 -7.27
N LEU A 261 18.65 0.81 -7.03
CA LEU A 261 18.69 2.27 -6.97
C LEU A 261 18.35 2.91 -8.33
N GLY A 262 18.87 2.35 -9.44
CA GLY A 262 18.57 2.81 -10.79
C GLY A 262 17.09 2.67 -11.16
N TRP A 263 16.43 1.60 -10.69
CA TRP A 263 15.00 1.38 -10.92
C TRP A 263 14.12 2.26 -10.02
N LEU A 264 14.54 2.51 -8.77
CA LEU A 264 13.89 3.51 -7.90
C LEU A 264 14.00 4.92 -8.49
N MET A 265 15.15 5.26 -9.08
CA MET A 265 15.34 6.50 -9.85
C MET A 265 14.44 6.56 -11.09
N LEU A 266 14.25 5.44 -11.81
CA LEU A 266 13.35 5.37 -12.96
C LEU A 266 11.88 5.57 -12.56
N ALA A 267 11.42 4.94 -11.47
CA ALA A 267 10.08 5.13 -10.93
C ALA A 267 9.85 6.57 -10.44
N GLY A 268 10.83 7.16 -9.74
CA GLY A 268 10.80 8.56 -9.33
C GLY A 268 10.81 9.53 -10.52
N ALA A 269 11.54 9.21 -11.58
CA ALA A 269 11.54 9.97 -12.83
C ALA A 269 10.19 9.91 -13.56
N LEU A 270 9.54 8.73 -13.61
CA LEU A 270 8.22 8.58 -14.20
C LEU A 270 7.16 9.40 -13.44
N ALA A 271 7.19 9.36 -12.10
CA ALA A 271 6.30 10.15 -11.26
C ALA A 271 6.52 11.67 -11.42
N LEU A 272 7.79 12.12 -11.40
CA LEU A 272 8.12 13.52 -11.62
C LEU A 272 7.75 14.00 -13.04
N PHE A 273 7.95 13.16 -14.06
CA PHE A 273 7.58 13.45 -15.43
C PHE A 273 6.06 13.62 -15.57
N ALA A 274 5.25 12.76 -14.93
CA ALA A 274 3.79 12.92 -14.91
C ALA A 274 3.36 14.25 -14.27
N VAL A 275 3.96 14.63 -13.14
CA VAL A 275 3.71 15.95 -12.51
C VAL A 275 4.11 17.11 -13.44
N MET A 276 5.25 17.00 -14.13
CA MET A 276 5.72 18.03 -15.07
C MET A 276 4.81 18.15 -16.30
N LEU A 277 4.26 17.05 -16.82
CA LEU A 277 3.22 17.07 -17.87
C LEU A 277 1.95 17.78 -17.40
N GLN A 278 1.45 17.45 -16.20
CA GLN A 278 0.25 18.07 -15.62
C GLN A 278 0.43 19.60 -15.48
N GLN A 279 1.58 20.03 -14.94
CA GLN A 279 1.92 21.44 -14.77
C GLN A 279 2.14 22.14 -16.13
N ALA A 280 2.80 21.50 -17.10
CA ALA A 280 2.97 22.06 -18.44
C ALA A 280 1.62 22.34 -19.12
N GLY A 281 0.66 21.41 -19.03
CA GLY A 281 -0.69 21.63 -19.55
C GLY A 281 -1.44 22.74 -18.82
N MET A 282 -1.38 22.81 -17.49
CA MET A 282 -1.97 23.92 -16.71
C MET A 282 -1.38 25.28 -17.10
N LEU A 283 -0.06 25.36 -17.30
CA LEU A 283 0.61 26.57 -17.77
C LEU A 283 0.11 26.98 -19.16
N LEU A 284 0.03 26.06 -20.11
CA LEU A 284 -0.52 26.33 -21.46
C LEU A 284 -1.99 26.76 -21.42
N VAL A 285 -2.84 26.12 -20.62
CA VAL A 285 -4.26 26.51 -20.45
C VAL A 285 -4.42 27.93 -19.88
N SER A 286 -3.54 28.33 -18.95
CA SER A 286 -3.54 29.68 -18.39
C SER A 286 -2.98 30.75 -19.36
N ALA A 287 -2.12 30.34 -20.31
CA ALA A 287 -1.52 31.23 -21.30
C ALA A 287 -2.36 31.35 -22.60
N SER A 288 -3.29 30.42 -22.84
CA SER A 288 -4.12 30.41 -24.05
C SER A 288 -5.35 31.30 -23.95
N HIS A 289 -5.68 32.01 -25.02
CA HIS A 289 -6.92 32.79 -25.15
C HIS A 289 -7.95 32.10 -26.06
N GLY A 290 -9.23 32.49 -25.95
CA GLY A 290 -10.33 31.99 -26.80
C GLY A 290 -11.29 30.99 -26.13
N CYS A 291 -11.99 30.18 -26.94
CA CYS A 291 -13.06 29.29 -26.47
C CYS A 291 -12.54 28.03 -25.75
N ARG A 292 -13.25 27.58 -24.71
CA ARG A 292 -12.80 26.52 -23.77
C ARG A 292 -12.25 25.25 -24.42
N TYR A 293 -13.01 24.66 -25.36
CA TYR A 293 -12.58 23.42 -26.04
C TYR A 293 -11.43 23.64 -27.03
N ARG A 294 -11.28 24.85 -27.59
CA ARG A 294 -10.11 25.23 -28.40
C ARG A 294 -8.86 25.32 -27.52
N ILE A 295 -8.97 25.97 -26.35
CA ILE A 295 -7.89 26.05 -25.34
C ILE A 295 -7.44 24.66 -24.87
N ALA A 296 -8.37 23.79 -24.43
CA ALA A 296 -8.01 22.46 -23.93
C ALA A 296 -7.32 21.59 -25.00
N ALA A 297 -7.82 21.63 -26.24
CA ALA A 297 -7.23 20.91 -27.37
C ALA A 297 -5.83 21.45 -27.77
N ALA A 298 -5.63 22.78 -27.71
CA ALA A 298 -4.33 23.41 -27.97
C ALA A 298 -3.32 23.07 -26.86
N ALA A 299 -3.72 23.15 -25.59
CA ALA A 299 -2.87 22.80 -24.46
C ALA A 299 -2.46 21.32 -24.46
N LEU A 300 -3.38 20.39 -24.79
CA LEU A 300 -3.06 18.97 -24.95
C LEU A 300 -2.00 18.76 -26.05
N ARG A 301 -2.18 19.38 -27.21
CA ARG A 301 -1.20 19.32 -28.31
C ARG A 301 0.15 19.93 -27.93
N GLY A 302 0.14 21.10 -27.31
CA GLY A 302 1.34 21.81 -26.89
C GLY A 302 2.12 21.04 -25.82
N MET A 303 1.43 20.36 -24.90
CA MET A 303 2.04 19.44 -23.94
C MET A 303 2.65 18.22 -24.64
N LEU A 304 1.90 17.54 -25.51
CA LEU A 304 2.37 16.34 -26.22
C LEU A 304 3.60 16.63 -27.10
N ARG A 305 3.62 17.76 -27.82
CA ARG A 305 4.79 18.23 -28.59
C ARG A 305 6.02 18.49 -27.70
N ARG A 306 5.82 18.90 -26.46
CA ARG A 306 6.87 19.17 -25.47
C ARG A 306 7.20 17.97 -24.58
N ALA A 307 6.55 16.81 -24.77
CA ALA A 307 6.70 15.65 -23.89
C ALA A 307 8.13 15.10 -23.88
N ALA A 308 8.79 14.94 -25.04
CA ALA A 308 10.18 14.48 -25.09
C ALA A 308 11.18 15.51 -24.49
N PRO A 309 11.10 16.82 -24.80
CA PRO A 309 11.84 17.85 -24.07
C PRO A 309 11.60 17.85 -22.55
N LEU A 310 10.35 17.65 -22.10
CA LEU A 310 10.01 17.54 -20.68
C LEU A 310 10.65 16.29 -20.04
N ALA A 311 10.60 15.13 -20.70
CA ALA A 311 11.24 13.91 -20.21
C ALA A 311 12.76 14.08 -20.10
N ALA A 312 13.40 14.73 -21.07
CA ALA A 312 14.82 15.08 -21.00
C ALA A 312 15.13 16.05 -19.85
N LEU A 313 14.26 17.04 -19.60
CA LEU A 313 14.38 17.95 -18.46
C LEU A 313 14.24 17.19 -17.11
N THR A 314 13.27 16.29 -17.00
CA THR A 314 13.09 15.41 -15.84
C THR A 314 14.33 14.54 -15.62
N GLY A 315 14.85 13.90 -16.67
CA GLY A 315 16.06 13.08 -16.62
C GLY A 315 17.28 13.86 -16.12
N CYS A 316 17.50 15.09 -16.63
CA CYS A 316 18.55 15.97 -16.13
C CYS A 316 18.38 16.33 -14.64
N GLN A 317 17.15 16.58 -14.17
CA GLN A 317 16.87 16.91 -12.78
C GLN A 317 17.09 15.69 -11.85
N VAL A 318 16.59 14.52 -12.22
CA VAL A 318 16.75 13.28 -11.45
C VAL A 318 18.20 12.84 -11.39
N LEU A 319 18.91 12.83 -12.54
CA LEU A 319 20.33 12.47 -12.58
C LEU A 319 21.17 13.43 -11.72
N ALA A 320 20.91 14.74 -11.79
CA ALA A 320 21.62 15.71 -10.97
C ALA A 320 21.34 15.55 -9.47
N HIS A 321 20.10 15.21 -9.07
CA HIS A 321 19.79 14.90 -7.69
C HIS A 321 20.40 13.56 -7.22
N ALA A 322 20.50 12.55 -8.09
CA ALA A 322 21.14 11.28 -7.76
C ALA A 322 22.67 11.41 -7.62
N VAL A 323 23.34 12.10 -8.55
CA VAL A 323 24.77 12.43 -8.46
C VAL A 323 25.05 13.28 -7.22
N LEU A 324 24.17 14.23 -6.91
CA LEU A 324 24.24 15.01 -5.68
C LEU A 324 24.10 14.15 -4.42
N ALA A 325 23.30 13.07 -4.44
CA ALA A 325 23.07 12.21 -3.29
C ALA A 325 24.25 11.28 -2.92
N LEU A 326 25.11 10.95 -3.87
CA LEU A 326 26.20 9.98 -3.69
C LEU A 326 27.09 10.22 -2.45
N PRO A 327 27.58 11.44 -2.13
CA PRO A 327 28.55 11.64 -1.06
C PRO A 327 28.00 11.30 0.33
N TRP A 328 26.73 11.65 0.63
CA TRP A 328 26.13 11.30 1.92
C TRP A 328 25.55 9.89 1.96
N LEU A 329 25.21 9.28 0.81
CA LEU A 329 24.95 7.83 0.77
C LEU A 329 26.22 7.06 1.16
N VAL A 330 27.38 7.42 0.60
CA VAL A 330 28.68 6.82 0.96
C VAL A 330 29.00 7.03 2.46
N VAL A 331 28.80 8.23 3.00
CA VAL A 331 29.03 8.49 4.44
C VAL A 331 28.04 7.73 5.33
N GLY A 332 26.75 7.67 4.96
CA GLY A 332 25.74 6.93 5.71
C GLY A 332 25.99 5.42 5.73
N ILE A 333 26.36 4.85 4.58
CA ILE A 333 26.78 3.45 4.44
C ILE A 333 28.04 3.20 5.28
N GLY A 334 29.05 4.06 5.19
CA GLY A 334 30.29 3.94 5.98
C GLY A 334 30.06 4.00 7.50
N LEU A 335 29.20 4.91 7.96
CA LEU A 335 28.80 4.98 9.38
C LEU A 335 27.99 3.77 9.82
N TYR A 336 27.14 3.21 8.95
CA TYR A 336 26.39 1.98 9.24
C TYR A 336 27.34 0.79 9.41
N TRP A 337 28.24 0.54 8.46
CA TRP A 337 29.24 -0.53 8.58
C TRP A 337 30.13 -0.38 9.82
N LEU A 338 30.54 0.85 10.15
CA LEU A 338 31.42 1.13 11.29
C LEU A 338 30.76 0.92 12.66
N LEU A 339 29.45 1.17 12.79
CA LEU A 339 28.76 1.25 14.08
C LEU A 339 27.67 0.19 14.29
N LEU A 340 27.03 -0.29 13.21
CA LEU A 340 25.84 -1.15 13.27
C LEU A 340 25.97 -2.45 12.47
N GLY A 341 26.87 -2.54 11.48
CA GLY A 341 26.98 -3.71 10.60
C GLY A 341 27.34 -5.04 11.29
N ASN A 342 27.89 -5.00 12.51
CA ASN A 342 28.21 -6.18 13.32
C ASN A 342 27.13 -6.51 14.36
N LEU A 343 25.97 -5.83 14.34
CA LEU A 343 24.88 -6.04 15.28
C LEU A 343 23.66 -6.62 14.57
N ASP A 344 22.99 -7.56 15.22
CA ASP A 344 21.73 -8.11 14.74
C ASP A 344 20.67 -6.99 14.59
N PRO A 345 19.95 -6.89 13.45
CA PRO A 345 18.98 -5.82 13.22
C PRO A 345 17.80 -5.82 14.21
N TYR A 346 17.35 -6.99 14.66
CA TYR A 346 16.27 -7.11 15.66
C TYR A 346 16.77 -6.62 17.03
N TYR A 347 18.00 -6.94 17.42
CA TYR A 347 18.65 -6.38 18.61
C TYR A 347 18.78 -4.85 18.53
N VAL A 348 19.19 -4.30 17.38
CA VAL A 348 19.31 -2.84 17.20
C VAL A 348 17.95 -2.13 17.35
N ILE A 349 16.87 -2.72 16.81
CA ILE A 349 15.51 -2.14 16.87
C ILE A 349 14.90 -2.26 18.28
N THR A 350 15.06 -3.41 18.95
CA THR A 350 14.42 -3.70 20.24
C THR A 350 15.18 -3.15 21.44
N VAL A 351 16.52 -3.28 21.47
CA VAL A 351 17.36 -2.89 22.61
C VAL A 351 17.93 -1.46 22.45
N GLN A 352 17.92 -0.91 21.23
CA GLN A 352 18.36 0.46 20.92
C GLN A 352 19.74 0.82 21.52
N PRO A 353 20.78 0.01 21.25
CA PRO A 353 22.10 0.13 21.88
C PRO A 353 22.76 1.48 21.58
N ALA A 354 23.73 1.89 22.41
CA ALA A 354 24.43 3.17 22.28
C ALA A 354 25.00 3.45 20.88
N ALA A 355 25.41 2.41 20.16
CA ALA A 355 25.87 2.49 18.76
C ALA A 355 24.84 3.11 17.80
N LEU A 356 23.54 2.86 17.99
CA LEU A 356 22.45 3.47 17.22
C LEU A 356 22.42 4.99 17.41
N TRP A 357 22.59 5.45 18.65
CA TRP A 357 22.61 6.87 18.99
C TRP A 357 23.87 7.59 18.49
N TRP A 358 25.03 6.90 18.48
CA TRP A 358 26.24 7.41 17.82
C TRP A 358 26.08 7.50 16.30
N PHE A 359 25.49 6.48 15.66
CA PHE A 359 25.18 6.49 14.23
C PHE A 359 24.24 7.65 13.86
N LEU A 360 23.13 7.82 14.59
CA LEU A 360 22.19 8.92 14.38
C LEU A 360 22.86 10.28 14.62
N GLY A 361 23.64 10.43 15.70
CA GLY A 361 24.36 11.67 16.02
C GLY A 361 25.38 12.07 14.95
N GLY A 362 26.09 11.11 14.36
CA GLY A 362 27.03 11.34 13.27
C GLY A 362 26.36 11.59 11.91
N PHE A 363 25.29 10.85 11.59
CA PHE A 363 24.66 10.90 10.27
C PHE A 363 23.62 12.02 10.11
N LEU A 364 22.84 12.36 11.13
CA LEU A 364 21.79 13.38 11.03
C LEU A 364 22.30 14.76 10.55
N PRO A 365 23.46 15.29 11.00
CA PRO A 365 24.01 16.54 10.47
C PRO A 365 24.40 16.44 8.97
N VAL A 366 24.96 15.30 8.56
CA VAL A 366 25.35 15.03 7.16
C VAL A 366 24.10 14.95 6.27
N LEU A 367 23.07 14.23 6.72
CA LEU A 367 21.78 14.12 6.04
C LEU A 367 21.10 15.49 5.94
N ALA A 368 21.11 16.31 7.01
CA ALA A 368 20.55 17.66 6.99
C ALA A 368 21.27 18.58 5.99
N ALA A 369 22.60 18.52 5.91
CA ALA A 369 23.38 19.25 4.91
C ALA A 369 23.06 18.79 3.48
N GLY A 370 22.94 17.48 3.25
CA GLY A 370 22.53 16.92 1.96
C GLY A 370 21.14 17.38 1.54
N LEU A 371 20.15 17.28 2.43
CA LEU A 371 18.78 17.75 2.21
C LEU A 371 18.71 19.26 1.90
N PHE A 372 19.52 20.08 2.59
CA PHE A 372 19.63 21.51 2.30
C PHE A 372 20.19 21.78 0.89
N LEU A 373 21.16 20.99 0.42
CA LEU A 373 21.69 21.07 -0.93
C LEU A 373 20.67 20.60 -1.99
N HIS A 374 19.94 19.51 -1.74
CA HIS A 374 18.81 19.08 -2.58
C HIS A 374 17.75 20.19 -2.72
N ALA A 375 17.28 20.74 -1.59
CA ALA A 375 16.29 21.82 -1.59
C ALA A 375 16.81 23.05 -2.35
N THR A 376 18.07 23.44 -2.13
CA THR A 376 18.72 24.55 -2.83
C THR A 376 18.77 24.33 -4.34
N LEU A 377 19.08 23.11 -4.80
CA LEU A 377 19.08 22.76 -6.23
C LEU A 377 17.66 22.81 -6.82
N TYR A 378 16.69 22.22 -6.13
CA TYR A 378 15.27 22.22 -6.52
C TYR A 378 14.73 23.65 -6.72
N PHE A 379 14.89 24.55 -5.73
CA PHE A 379 14.39 25.92 -5.84
C PHE A 379 15.13 26.76 -6.90
N ARG A 380 16.33 26.38 -7.34
CA ARG A 380 17.03 27.00 -8.46
C ARG A 380 16.52 26.54 -9.83
N TRP A 381 15.81 25.42 -9.88
CA TRP A 381 15.24 24.82 -11.09
C TRP A 381 13.71 24.79 -11.15
N LEU A 382 13.03 25.29 -10.11
CA LEU A 382 11.57 25.45 -10.03
C LEU A 382 10.95 26.12 -11.27
N LEU A 383 11.67 27.07 -11.88
CA LEU A 383 11.20 27.83 -13.05
C LEU A 383 11.66 27.24 -14.39
N ALA A 384 12.26 26.04 -14.40
CA ALA A 384 12.70 25.39 -15.63
C ALA A 384 11.50 24.89 -16.47
N THR A 385 10.45 24.37 -15.82
CA THR A 385 9.23 23.93 -16.51
C THR A 385 8.53 25.09 -17.26
N PRO A 386 8.23 26.25 -16.65
CA PRO A 386 7.68 27.38 -17.40
C PRO A 386 8.66 27.95 -18.44
N ALA A 387 9.97 27.94 -18.21
CA ALA A 387 10.94 28.37 -19.22
C ALA A 387 10.95 27.47 -20.47
N LEU A 388 10.88 26.14 -20.31
CA LEU A 388 10.75 25.20 -21.44
C LEU A 388 9.39 25.36 -22.14
N VAL A 389 8.31 25.50 -21.37
CA VAL A 389 6.94 25.47 -21.92
C VAL A 389 6.51 26.80 -22.56
N LEU A 390 6.84 27.94 -21.93
CA LEU A 390 6.35 29.28 -22.27
C LEU A 390 7.39 30.17 -23.00
N GLU A 391 8.68 29.85 -22.91
CA GLU A 391 9.73 30.50 -23.74
C GLU A 391 10.26 29.56 -24.85
N GLY A 392 9.82 28.30 -24.87
CA GLY A 392 10.23 27.31 -25.88
C GLY A 392 11.68 26.83 -25.76
N LEU A 393 12.34 27.05 -24.62
CA LEU A 393 13.76 26.76 -24.42
C LEU A 393 14.06 25.26 -24.37
N SER A 394 15.25 24.87 -24.82
CA SER A 394 15.77 23.51 -24.63
C SER A 394 16.00 23.19 -23.14
N PRO A 395 16.03 21.92 -22.71
CA PRO A 395 16.10 21.56 -21.29
C PRO A 395 17.25 22.22 -20.52
N VAL A 396 18.48 22.20 -21.06
CA VAL A 396 19.65 22.80 -20.41
C VAL A 396 19.57 24.34 -20.40
N ALA A 397 18.99 24.95 -21.44
CA ALA A 397 18.74 26.39 -21.47
C ALA A 397 17.67 26.77 -20.43
N ALA A 398 16.61 25.99 -20.27
CA ALA A 398 15.56 26.20 -19.27
C ALA A 398 16.07 26.08 -17.82
N LEU A 399 16.93 25.10 -17.51
CA LEU A 399 17.62 24.99 -16.22
C LEU A 399 18.51 26.20 -15.94
N THR A 400 19.20 26.71 -16.97
CA THR A 400 20.07 27.90 -16.88
C THR A 400 19.26 29.18 -16.69
N ARG A 401 18.17 29.34 -17.44
CA ARG A 401 17.20 30.44 -17.35
C ARG A 401 16.57 30.50 -15.96
N SER A 402 16.09 29.36 -15.44
CA SER A 402 15.60 29.25 -14.06
C SER A 402 16.65 29.69 -13.04
N ARG A 403 17.88 29.16 -13.14
CA ARG A 403 18.99 29.51 -12.25
C ARG A 403 19.30 31.01 -12.26
N ALA A 404 19.13 31.69 -13.38
CA ALA A 404 19.28 33.15 -13.49
C ALA A 404 18.12 33.89 -12.80
N LEU A 405 16.87 33.54 -13.11
CA LEU A 405 15.65 34.14 -12.54
C LEU A 405 15.59 34.01 -11.00
N THR A 406 16.08 32.90 -10.45
CA THR A 406 16.07 32.62 -8.99
C THR A 406 17.30 33.13 -8.24
N ARG A 407 18.32 33.68 -8.93
CA ARG A 407 19.61 34.06 -8.32
C ARG A 407 19.40 35.14 -7.25
N GLY A 408 20.04 34.97 -6.10
CA GLY A 408 19.89 35.87 -4.92
C GLY A 408 18.55 35.76 -4.18
N ARG A 409 17.45 35.37 -4.86
CA ARG A 409 16.09 35.36 -4.31
C ARG A 409 15.59 34.01 -3.80
N HIS A 410 16.31 32.92 -4.09
CA HIS A 410 15.98 31.52 -3.76
C HIS A 410 15.28 31.30 -2.39
N LEU A 411 15.80 31.81 -1.27
CA LEU A 411 15.20 31.59 0.05
C LEU A 411 13.78 32.18 0.19
N ARG A 412 13.52 33.36 -0.37
CA ARG A 412 12.17 33.97 -0.32
C ARG A 412 11.18 33.25 -1.24
N ILE A 413 11.67 32.78 -2.39
CA ILE A 413 10.89 31.93 -3.32
C ILE A 413 10.55 30.60 -2.62
N ALA A 414 11.53 29.98 -1.95
CA ALA A 414 11.35 28.75 -1.19
C ALA A 414 10.31 28.92 -0.07
N LEU A 415 10.43 29.95 0.78
CA LEU A 415 9.46 30.19 1.87
C LEU A 415 8.02 30.39 1.36
N LEU A 416 7.84 31.11 0.25
CA LEU A 416 6.52 31.30 -0.37
C LEU A 416 5.97 30.00 -0.94
N VAL A 417 6.78 29.27 -1.71
CA VAL A 417 6.35 28.04 -2.42
C VAL A 417 6.11 26.90 -1.43
N VAL A 418 6.97 26.73 -0.42
CA VAL A 418 6.79 25.76 0.66
C VAL A 418 5.59 26.13 1.52
N GLY A 419 5.41 27.39 1.88
CA GLY A 419 4.24 27.83 2.66
C GLY A 419 2.91 27.53 1.94
N VAL A 420 2.84 27.80 0.63
CA VAL A 420 1.67 27.46 -0.19
C VAL A 420 1.52 25.95 -0.37
N ALA A 421 2.61 25.21 -0.61
CA ALA A 421 2.56 23.75 -0.76
C ALA A 421 2.13 23.03 0.54
N LEU A 422 2.60 23.47 1.70
CA LEU A 422 2.17 22.96 3.01
C LEU A 422 0.70 23.29 3.29
N ALA A 423 0.25 24.51 2.98
CA ALA A 423 -1.16 24.88 3.10
C ALA A 423 -2.05 24.02 2.19
N ILE A 424 -1.60 23.70 0.97
CA ILE A 424 -2.30 22.79 0.06
C ILE A 424 -2.31 21.35 0.59
N ALA A 425 -1.17 20.85 1.08
CA ALA A 425 -1.03 19.49 1.61
C ALA A 425 -1.84 19.27 2.91
N ALA A 426 -2.07 20.32 3.70
CA ALA A 426 -2.93 20.27 4.87
C ALA A 426 -4.42 20.13 4.53
N LEU A 427 -4.88 20.61 3.36
CA LEU A 427 -6.31 20.60 3.03
C LEU A 427 -6.92 19.18 2.92
N PRO A 428 -6.31 18.18 2.25
CA PRO A 428 -6.80 16.81 2.28
C PRO A 428 -6.88 16.24 3.70
N VAL A 429 -5.87 16.47 4.53
CA VAL A 429 -5.83 15.99 5.93
C VAL A 429 -6.96 16.62 6.75
N LEU A 430 -7.19 17.93 6.62
CA LEU A 430 -8.28 18.64 7.28
C LEU A 430 -9.67 18.19 6.76
N VAL A 431 -9.78 17.84 5.48
CA VAL A 431 -11.00 17.21 4.94
C VAL A 431 -11.23 15.83 5.55
N THR A 432 -10.22 14.95 5.59
CA THR A 432 -10.35 13.62 6.19
C THR A 432 -10.72 13.70 7.67
N LEU A 433 -10.03 14.55 8.46
CA LEU A 433 -10.35 14.79 9.88
C LEU A 433 -11.72 15.45 10.13
N GLY A 434 -12.26 16.16 9.12
CA GLY A 434 -13.60 16.74 9.14
C GLY A 434 -14.68 15.72 8.79
N TYR A 435 -14.43 14.87 7.78
CA TYR A 435 -15.32 13.76 7.42
C TYR A 435 -15.42 12.75 8.55
N ASP A 436 -14.31 12.38 9.16
CA ASP A 436 -14.31 11.46 10.30
C ASP A 436 -15.17 12.01 11.47
N ARG A 437 -14.87 13.23 11.95
CA ARG A 437 -15.62 13.82 13.08
C ARG A 437 -17.09 14.13 12.77
N ALA A 438 -17.45 14.44 11.53
CA ALA A 438 -18.81 14.86 11.19
C ALA A 438 -19.69 13.71 10.68
N ALA A 439 -19.12 12.80 9.88
CA ALA A 439 -19.89 11.82 9.11
C ALA A 439 -19.72 10.38 9.60
N THR A 440 -18.61 9.99 10.26
CA THR A 440 -18.55 8.68 10.94
C THR A 440 -19.69 8.54 11.99
N PRO A 441 -19.95 9.53 12.88
CA PRO A 441 -21.06 9.45 13.82
C PRO A 441 -22.46 9.54 13.18
N LEU A 442 -22.56 10.00 11.94
CA LEU A 442 -23.83 9.97 11.18
C LEU A 442 -24.08 8.58 10.58
N LEU A 443 -23.05 7.85 10.18
CA LEU A 443 -23.19 6.47 9.70
C LEU A 443 -23.68 5.53 10.81
N ASP A 444 -23.19 5.71 12.04
CA ASP A 444 -23.65 4.93 13.21
C ASP A 444 -25.08 5.27 13.66
N GLN A 445 -25.66 6.39 13.18
CA GLN A 445 -27.07 6.76 13.40
C GLN A 445 -28.02 6.21 12.31
N ILE A 446 -27.51 5.60 11.24
CA ILE A 446 -28.36 5.02 10.19
C ILE A 446 -29.03 3.75 10.75
N PRO A 447 -30.38 3.63 10.70
CA PRO A 447 -31.07 2.41 11.10
C PRO A 447 -30.53 1.18 10.36
N ALA A 448 -30.46 0.03 11.04
CA ALA A 448 -29.87 -1.23 10.55
C ALA A 448 -30.59 -1.89 9.35
N ASN A 449 -31.39 -1.13 8.60
CA ASN A 449 -31.99 -1.58 7.35
C ASN A 449 -30.93 -1.60 6.24
N ARG A 450 -30.62 -2.80 5.74
CA ARG A 450 -29.46 -3.09 4.88
C ARG A 450 -29.35 -2.15 3.66
N TRP A 451 -30.45 -1.84 2.99
CA TRP A 451 -30.41 -0.96 1.80
C TRP A 451 -30.02 0.49 2.13
N LEU A 452 -30.41 1.00 3.31
CA LEU A 452 -30.21 2.39 3.70
C LEU A 452 -28.75 2.63 4.12
N VAL A 453 -28.15 1.68 4.84
CA VAL A 453 -26.71 1.67 5.15
C VAL A 453 -25.89 1.61 3.85
N SER A 454 -26.26 0.74 2.91
CA SER A 454 -25.61 0.61 1.60
C SER A 454 -25.67 1.90 0.77
N ALA A 455 -26.86 2.50 0.62
CA ALA A 455 -27.04 3.75 -0.10
C ALA A 455 -26.33 4.93 0.59
N GLY A 456 -26.37 4.99 1.92
CA GLY A 456 -25.66 5.97 2.74
C GLY A 456 -24.15 5.89 2.55
N MET A 457 -23.58 4.68 2.56
CA MET A 457 -22.15 4.46 2.30
C MET A 457 -21.76 4.91 0.89
N VAL A 458 -22.50 4.51 -0.15
CA VAL A 458 -22.21 4.94 -1.54
C VAL A 458 -22.28 6.47 -1.68
N GLY A 459 -23.27 7.11 -1.04
CA GLY A 459 -23.38 8.58 -1.00
C GLY A 459 -22.21 9.26 -0.29
N TYR A 460 -21.85 8.77 0.91
CA TYR A 460 -20.71 9.23 1.70
C TYR A 460 -19.39 9.15 0.91
N LEU A 461 -19.11 8.00 0.29
CA LEU A 461 -17.89 7.77 -0.48
C LEU A 461 -17.83 8.63 -1.74
N THR A 462 -18.96 8.82 -2.43
CA THR A 462 -19.06 9.70 -3.59
C THR A 462 -18.76 11.15 -3.21
N LEU A 463 -19.32 11.62 -2.08
CA LEU A 463 -19.12 12.99 -1.59
C LEU A 463 -17.69 13.23 -1.10
N TYR A 464 -17.11 12.26 -0.38
CA TYR A 464 -15.71 12.29 0.06
C TYR A 464 -14.75 12.36 -1.13
N ALA A 465 -14.89 11.44 -2.09
CA ALA A 465 -14.07 11.40 -3.30
C ALA A 465 -14.19 12.71 -4.11
N ALA A 466 -15.40 13.24 -4.28
CA ALA A 466 -15.62 14.52 -4.94
C ALA A 466 -14.98 15.70 -4.20
N THR A 467 -15.01 15.69 -2.86
CA THR A 467 -14.39 16.74 -2.02
C THR A 467 -12.87 16.70 -2.11
N VAL A 468 -12.26 15.52 -1.96
CA VAL A 468 -10.81 15.32 -2.09
C VAL A 468 -10.34 15.69 -3.51
N LEU A 469 -11.05 15.25 -4.55
CA LEU A 469 -10.75 15.59 -5.94
C LEU A 469 -10.83 17.12 -6.19
N GLY A 470 -11.82 17.80 -5.59
CA GLY A 470 -11.97 19.25 -5.64
C GLY A 470 -10.85 20.00 -4.93
N VAL A 471 -10.40 19.53 -3.77
CA VAL A 471 -9.24 20.09 -3.04
C VAL A 471 -7.94 19.91 -3.83
N LEU A 472 -7.70 18.73 -4.39
CA LEU A 472 -6.53 18.45 -5.23
C LEU A 472 -6.54 19.28 -6.53
N PHE A 473 -7.71 19.52 -7.13
CA PHE A 473 -7.87 20.46 -8.25
C PHE A 473 -7.48 21.89 -7.85
N LEU A 474 -8.01 22.40 -6.73
CA LEU A 474 -7.70 23.74 -6.23
C LEU A 474 -6.20 23.89 -5.92
N GLY A 475 -5.59 22.90 -5.28
CA GLY A 475 -4.16 22.88 -4.95
C GLY A 475 -3.27 22.87 -6.19
N THR A 476 -3.47 21.93 -7.11
CA THR A 476 -2.68 21.83 -8.35
C THR A 476 -2.82 23.09 -9.22
N THR A 477 -4.01 23.68 -9.26
CA THR A 477 -4.29 24.95 -9.97
C THR A 477 -3.59 26.14 -9.28
N ALA A 478 -3.66 26.24 -7.95
CA ALA A 478 -3.00 27.28 -7.18
C ALA A 478 -1.47 27.23 -7.35
N ASN A 479 -0.88 26.02 -7.35
CA ASN A 479 0.55 25.84 -7.63
C ASN A 479 0.93 26.31 -9.04
N ALA A 480 0.19 25.90 -10.07
CA ALA A 480 0.48 26.29 -11.45
C ALA A 480 0.38 27.81 -11.66
N LEU A 481 -0.63 28.46 -11.08
CA LEU A 481 -0.80 29.91 -11.12
C LEU A 481 0.28 30.65 -10.32
N LEU A 482 0.72 30.11 -9.18
CA LEU A 482 1.84 30.66 -8.39
C LEU A 482 3.15 30.61 -9.20
N VAL A 483 3.49 29.45 -9.78
CA VAL A 483 4.70 29.25 -10.59
C VAL A 483 4.69 30.18 -11.82
N ARG A 484 3.56 30.32 -12.51
CA ARG A 484 3.35 31.29 -13.60
C ARG A 484 3.57 32.74 -13.14
N ALA A 485 2.92 33.14 -12.05
CA ALA A 485 2.99 34.53 -11.58
C ALA A 485 4.40 34.90 -11.11
N LEU A 486 5.11 33.98 -10.47
CA LEU A 486 6.53 34.12 -10.13
C LEU A 486 7.41 34.20 -11.38
N PHE A 487 7.19 33.34 -12.38
CA PHE A 487 7.93 33.35 -13.63
C PHE A 487 7.83 34.71 -14.34
N HIS A 488 6.61 35.22 -14.53
CA HIS A 488 6.36 36.52 -15.12
C HIS A 488 6.99 37.67 -14.32
N ARG A 489 6.76 37.72 -13.00
CA ARG A 489 7.28 38.78 -12.11
C ARG A 489 8.80 38.80 -11.97
N LEU A 490 9.50 37.72 -12.31
CA LEU A 490 10.96 37.64 -12.32
C LEU A 490 11.58 37.96 -13.71
N GLY A 491 10.77 38.26 -14.72
CA GLY A 491 11.23 38.59 -16.07
C GLY A 491 11.25 37.40 -17.05
N GLY A 492 10.44 36.38 -16.81
CA GLY A 492 10.10 35.34 -17.77
C GLY A 492 9.02 35.81 -18.76
N VAL A 493 9.21 35.52 -20.05
CA VAL A 493 8.31 35.92 -21.14
C VAL A 493 7.20 34.88 -21.30
N ILE A 494 5.94 35.33 -21.36
CA ILE A 494 4.80 34.46 -21.70
C ILE A 494 4.64 34.47 -23.23
N GLY A 495 5.54 33.77 -23.92
CA GLY A 495 5.59 33.68 -25.38
C GLY A 495 4.85 32.45 -25.91
N VAL A 496 3.51 32.50 -25.94
CA VAL A 496 2.74 31.49 -26.68
C VAL A 496 3.02 31.68 -28.17
N GLN A 497 3.89 30.84 -28.74
CA GLN A 497 4.06 30.78 -30.18
C GLN A 497 2.74 30.35 -30.85
N ASP A 498 2.34 31.04 -31.91
CA ASP A 498 1.16 30.71 -32.73
C ASP A 498 1.21 29.31 -33.38
N ALA A 499 2.36 28.63 -33.29
CA ALA A 499 2.63 27.31 -33.82
C ALA A 499 1.74 26.19 -33.25
N ASP A 500 1.12 26.34 -32.07
CA ASP A 500 0.19 25.35 -31.48
C ASP A 500 -1.26 25.49 -32.01
N ALA A 501 -1.37 25.72 -33.33
CA ALA A 501 -2.62 25.81 -34.07
C ALA A 501 -3.64 24.71 -33.68
N VAL A 502 -4.86 25.16 -33.36
CA VAL A 502 -6.00 24.33 -32.92
C VAL A 502 -6.30 23.22 -33.94
N PRO A 503 -6.67 21.98 -33.54
CA PRO A 503 -7.08 20.96 -34.50
C PRO A 503 -8.23 21.47 -35.37
N PRO A 504 -8.25 21.23 -36.70
CA PRO A 504 -9.30 21.76 -37.59
C PRO A 504 -10.71 21.22 -37.29
N ARG A 505 -10.83 20.22 -36.40
CA ARG A 505 -12.09 19.74 -35.81
C ARG A 505 -11.86 19.45 -34.31
N PRO A 506 -11.82 20.47 -33.42
CA PRO A 506 -11.35 20.28 -32.04
C PRO A 506 -12.25 19.32 -31.25
N GLY A 507 -13.57 19.36 -31.47
CA GLY A 507 -14.52 18.46 -30.81
C GLY A 507 -14.31 16.97 -31.11
N ARG A 508 -13.81 16.60 -32.31
CA ARG A 508 -13.46 15.19 -32.61
C ARG A 508 -12.18 14.74 -31.91
N PHE A 509 -11.23 15.65 -31.72
CA PHE A 509 -9.97 15.36 -31.03
C PHE A 509 -10.20 15.21 -29.51
N VAL A 510 -10.98 16.13 -28.91
CA VAL A 510 -11.37 16.06 -27.49
C VAL A 510 -12.26 14.85 -27.22
N GLY A 511 -13.33 14.64 -28.00
CA GLY A 511 -14.22 13.48 -27.84
C GLY A 511 -13.52 12.13 -28.05
N GLY A 512 -12.48 12.06 -28.89
CA GLY A 512 -11.63 10.88 -29.03
C GLY A 512 -10.80 10.61 -27.77
N ALA A 513 -10.22 11.64 -27.16
CA ALA A 513 -9.48 11.51 -25.90
C ALA A 513 -10.40 11.14 -24.72
N GLU A 514 -11.59 11.76 -24.64
CA GLU A 514 -12.64 11.43 -23.67
C GLU A 514 -13.10 9.97 -23.81
N ALA A 515 -13.32 9.49 -25.05
CA ALA A 515 -13.70 8.11 -25.31
C ALA A 515 -12.61 7.10 -24.92
N VAL A 516 -11.34 7.38 -25.22
CA VAL A 516 -10.20 6.52 -24.78
C VAL A 516 -10.12 6.46 -23.26
N VAL A 517 -10.24 7.60 -22.58
CA VAL A 517 -10.27 7.67 -21.11
C VAL A 517 -11.42 6.85 -20.53
N LEU A 518 -12.64 6.98 -21.09
CA LEU A 518 -13.81 6.22 -20.64
C LEU A 518 -13.67 4.71 -20.86
N VAL A 519 -13.15 4.28 -22.02
CA VAL A 519 -12.95 2.86 -22.33
C VAL A 519 -11.95 2.22 -21.37
N VAL A 520 -10.79 2.84 -21.14
CA VAL A 520 -9.78 2.22 -20.25
C VAL A 520 -10.17 2.39 -18.77
N ALA A 521 -10.90 3.44 -18.38
CA ALA A 521 -11.51 3.52 -17.06
C ALA A 521 -12.56 2.40 -16.82
N LEU A 522 -13.36 2.06 -17.84
CA LEU A 522 -14.28 0.92 -17.78
C LEU A 522 -13.52 -0.41 -17.66
N VAL A 523 -12.48 -0.62 -18.47
CA VAL A 523 -11.63 -1.83 -18.39
C VAL A 523 -10.96 -1.95 -17.02
N GLN A 524 -10.44 -0.85 -16.45
CA GLN A 524 -9.87 -0.84 -15.10
C GLN A 524 -10.93 -1.11 -14.02
N ALA A 525 -12.15 -0.57 -14.15
CA ALA A 525 -13.24 -0.86 -13.22
C ALA A 525 -13.68 -2.33 -13.28
N THR A 526 -13.82 -2.90 -14.49
CA THR A 526 -14.11 -4.33 -14.68
C THR A 526 -12.98 -5.20 -14.13
N PHE A 527 -11.71 -4.86 -14.39
CA PHE A 527 -10.57 -5.59 -13.84
C PHE A 527 -10.53 -5.53 -12.31
N ALA A 528 -10.78 -4.36 -11.71
CA ALA A 528 -10.87 -4.20 -10.26
C ALA A 528 -11.96 -5.11 -9.67
N VAL A 529 -13.19 -5.04 -10.19
CA VAL A 529 -14.31 -5.89 -9.73
C VAL A 529 -14.01 -7.37 -9.91
N VAL A 530 -13.46 -7.80 -11.05
CA VAL A 530 -13.09 -9.21 -11.30
C VAL A 530 -11.92 -9.68 -10.43
N SER A 531 -10.99 -8.79 -10.04
CA SER A 531 -9.89 -9.11 -9.13
C SER A 531 -10.31 -9.27 -7.66
N MET A 532 -11.48 -8.74 -7.29
CA MET A 532 -12.10 -8.91 -5.98
C MET A 532 -12.70 -10.30 -5.84
N ASN A 533 -11.85 -11.34 -5.75
CA ASN A 533 -12.30 -12.69 -5.40
C ASN A 533 -13.14 -12.65 -4.12
N LEU A 534 -14.43 -12.98 -4.24
CA LEU A 534 -15.45 -13.03 -3.17
C LEU A 534 -15.42 -14.40 -2.49
N GLY A 535 -14.22 -14.88 -2.14
CA GLY A 535 -14.00 -16.24 -1.64
C GLY A 535 -14.92 -16.57 -0.47
N ARG A 536 -15.83 -17.53 -0.69
CA ARG A 536 -16.84 -17.95 0.29
C ARG A 536 -16.31 -19.02 1.25
N GLU A 537 -15.25 -19.72 0.87
CA GLU A 537 -14.63 -20.79 1.64
C GLU A 537 -13.37 -20.26 2.33
N VAL A 538 -13.40 -20.28 3.67
CA VAL A 538 -12.28 -19.99 4.57
C VAL A 538 -12.28 -21.08 5.62
N THR A 539 -11.15 -21.75 5.80
CA THR A 539 -10.96 -22.81 6.79
C THR A 539 -10.95 -22.21 8.20
N VAL A 540 -11.63 -22.86 9.14
CA VAL A 540 -11.58 -22.56 10.57
C VAL A 540 -10.71 -23.62 11.22
N THR A 541 -9.52 -23.20 11.65
CA THR A 541 -8.60 -24.00 12.44
C THR A 541 -8.81 -23.70 13.93
N ALA A 542 -9.03 -24.71 14.75
CA ALA A 542 -9.11 -24.57 16.21
C ALA A 542 -7.70 -24.63 16.84
N HIS A 543 -7.24 -23.54 17.43
CA HIS A 543 -5.89 -23.40 18.01
C HIS A 543 -5.79 -24.18 19.33
N ARG A 544 -5.03 -25.29 19.29
CA ARG A 544 -4.90 -26.29 20.37
C ARG A 544 -6.24 -26.94 20.75
N GLY A 545 -7.12 -27.10 19.77
CA GLY A 545 -8.54 -27.39 19.98
C GLY A 545 -9.37 -26.13 20.29
N ALA A 546 -10.53 -26.30 20.93
CA ALA A 546 -11.37 -25.19 21.39
C ALA A 546 -10.85 -24.64 22.74
N SER A 547 -9.60 -24.16 22.73
CA SER A 547 -8.81 -23.80 23.92
C SER A 547 -9.38 -22.68 24.79
N ALA A 548 -10.40 -21.94 24.32
CA ALA A 548 -11.16 -20.99 25.14
C ALA A 548 -12.27 -21.62 26.01
N VAL A 549 -12.64 -22.89 25.78
CA VAL A 549 -13.73 -23.59 26.50
C VAL A 549 -13.35 -24.96 27.07
N ALA A 550 -12.16 -25.47 26.73
CA ALA A 550 -11.59 -26.71 27.23
C ALA A 550 -10.05 -26.59 27.31
N PRO A 551 -9.36 -27.40 28.15
CA PRO A 551 -7.91 -27.33 28.31
C PRO A 551 -7.18 -27.60 26.98
N GLU A 552 -6.27 -26.69 26.60
CA GLU A 552 -5.53 -26.76 25.34
C GLU A 552 -4.77 -28.09 25.15
N ASN A 553 -4.62 -28.54 23.91
CA ASN A 553 -3.86 -29.74 23.54
C ASN A 553 -4.40 -31.05 24.18
N THR A 554 -5.69 -31.12 24.52
CA THR A 554 -6.37 -32.32 25.04
C THR A 554 -7.44 -32.86 24.08
N LEU A 555 -7.81 -34.13 24.25
CA LEU A 555 -8.90 -34.74 23.47
C LEU A 555 -10.25 -34.07 23.79
N ALA A 556 -10.47 -33.58 25.02
CA ALA A 556 -11.63 -32.78 25.36
C ALA A 556 -11.72 -31.47 24.56
N ALA A 557 -10.59 -30.76 24.37
CA ALA A 557 -10.55 -29.57 23.51
C ALA A 557 -10.69 -29.90 22.02
N PHE A 558 -10.29 -31.10 21.59
CA PHE A 558 -10.52 -31.55 20.22
C PHE A 558 -11.99 -31.88 19.97
N GLU A 559 -12.67 -32.61 20.87
CA GLU A 559 -14.11 -32.88 20.76
C GLU A 559 -14.92 -31.57 20.71
N ALA A 560 -14.61 -30.62 21.61
CA ALA A 560 -15.26 -29.31 21.65
C ALA A 560 -15.02 -28.45 20.39
N ALA A 561 -13.94 -28.67 19.65
CA ALA A 561 -13.69 -28.02 18.35
C ALA A 561 -14.48 -28.68 17.21
N LEU A 562 -14.67 -30.00 17.26
CA LEU A 562 -15.48 -30.75 16.29
C LEU A 562 -16.98 -30.45 16.48
N ASP A 563 -17.47 -30.42 17.73
CA ASP A 563 -18.83 -29.96 18.07
C ASP A 563 -19.09 -28.50 17.63
N ALA A 564 -18.05 -27.66 17.66
CA ALA A 564 -18.10 -26.28 17.18
C ALA A 564 -18.06 -26.16 15.64
N GLY A 565 -17.79 -27.24 14.90
CA GLY A 565 -17.74 -27.27 13.44
C GLY A 565 -16.46 -26.70 12.83
N ALA A 566 -15.32 -26.79 13.52
CA ALA A 566 -14.01 -26.50 12.92
C ALA A 566 -13.66 -27.54 11.84
N ASP A 567 -13.04 -27.12 10.73
CA ASP A 567 -12.65 -28.05 9.64
C ASP A 567 -11.23 -28.61 9.83
N ALA A 568 -10.46 -27.97 10.72
CA ALA A 568 -9.11 -28.36 11.10
C ALA A 568 -8.86 -28.07 12.58
N ILE A 569 -7.94 -28.81 13.18
CA ILE A 569 -7.47 -28.59 14.55
C ILE A 569 -5.95 -28.47 14.52
N GLU A 570 -5.44 -27.37 15.05
CA GLU A 570 -4.02 -27.17 15.29
C GLU A 570 -3.67 -27.68 16.69
N PHE A 571 -2.48 -28.26 16.83
CA PHE A 571 -1.94 -28.67 18.12
C PHE A 571 -0.41 -28.80 18.09
N ASP A 572 0.19 -28.62 19.26
CA ASP A 572 1.64 -28.55 19.44
C ASP A 572 2.23 -29.95 19.71
N VAL A 573 3.39 -30.30 19.15
CA VAL A 573 4.08 -31.57 19.45
C VAL A 573 5.52 -31.46 19.92
N ARG A 574 5.89 -32.34 20.85
CA ARG A 574 7.20 -32.45 21.50
C ARG A 574 7.66 -33.90 21.66
N LEU A 575 8.95 -34.08 21.94
CA LEU A 575 9.59 -35.39 22.10
C LEU A 575 9.91 -35.67 23.58
N SER A 576 9.45 -36.80 24.10
CA SER A 576 9.80 -37.29 25.45
C SER A 576 11.23 -37.84 25.53
N ALA A 577 11.74 -38.09 26.73
CA ALA A 577 13.06 -38.68 26.96
C ALA A 577 13.24 -40.10 26.36
N ASP A 578 12.14 -40.84 26.22
CA ASP A 578 12.07 -42.17 25.59
C ASP A 578 11.70 -42.11 24.09
N GLY A 579 11.62 -40.92 23.50
CA GLY A 579 11.46 -40.73 22.04
C GLY A 579 10.02 -40.82 21.53
N ALA A 580 9.01 -40.81 22.40
CA ALA A 580 7.61 -40.72 22.01
C ALA A 580 7.23 -39.28 21.67
N VAL A 581 6.37 -39.10 20.66
CA VAL A 581 5.82 -37.78 20.31
C VAL A 581 4.55 -37.54 21.12
N ILE A 582 4.56 -36.48 21.92
CA ILE A 582 3.43 -36.04 22.76
C ILE A 582 2.82 -34.75 22.23
N VAL A 583 1.56 -34.52 22.54
CA VAL A 583 0.80 -33.32 22.17
C VAL A 583 0.83 -32.33 23.33
N PHE A 584 1.71 -31.31 23.27
CA PHE A 584 1.99 -30.40 24.38
C PHE A 584 2.78 -29.14 23.95
N HIS A 585 2.37 -27.94 24.40
CA HIS A 585 3.00 -26.67 24.00
C HIS A 585 4.35 -26.36 24.68
N ASP A 586 4.40 -26.46 26.00
CA ASP A 586 5.50 -25.91 26.82
C ASP A 586 6.64 -26.92 27.02
N SER A 587 7.87 -26.45 27.26
CA SER A 587 9.02 -27.32 27.51
C SER A 587 9.04 -27.93 28.92
N ASP A 588 8.19 -27.44 29.83
CA ASP A 588 7.95 -28.01 31.16
C ASP A 588 6.45 -28.02 31.50
N PHE A 589 6.04 -28.86 32.45
CA PHE A 589 4.63 -29.08 32.80
C PHE A 589 4.04 -27.99 33.72
N ARG A 590 4.79 -26.93 34.05
CA ARG A 590 4.52 -26.11 35.25
C ARG A 590 3.27 -25.26 35.14
N ARG A 591 2.91 -24.85 33.92
CA ARG A 591 1.70 -24.04 33.69
C ARG A 591 0.40 -24.83 33.85
N MET A 592 0.37 -26.08 33.38
CA MET A 592 -0.86 -26.88 33.28
C MET A 592 -1.00 -27.93 34.39
N ALA A 593 0.10 -28.40 34.97
CA ALA A 593 0.08 -29.41 36.06
C ALA A 593 0.79 -28.95 37.35
N GLY A 594 1.45 -27.79 37.36
CA GLY A 594 2.27 -27.32 38.49
C GLY A 594 3.60 -28.07 38.68
N ASP A 595 3.85 -29.12 37.89
CA ASP A 595 5.06 -29.95 37.93
C ASP A 595 6.24 -29.23 37.25
N SER A 596 7.42 -29.27 37.86
CA SER A 596 8.61 -28.57 37.37
C SER A 596 9.47 -29.39 36.41
N ARG A 597 9.17 -30.67 36.15
CA ARG A 597 9.87 -31.53 35.19
C ARG A 597 9.78 -30.99 33.76
N ALA A 598 10.88 -31.11 33.02
CA ALA A 598 10.93 -30.82 31.59
C ALA A 598 10.43 -32.02 30.77
N VAL A 599 9.83 -31.74 29.61
CA VAL A 599 9.32 -32.77 28.68
C VAL A 599 10.44 -33.69 28.19
N VAL A 600 11.56 -33.10 27.75
CA VAL A 600 12.73 -33.79 27.19
C VAL A 600 13.48 -34.68 28.20
N ASP A 601 13.29 -34.45 29.50
CA ASP A 601 13.92 -35.22 30.60
C ASP A 601 12.97 -36.28 31.20
N THR A 602 11.72 -36.36 30.73
CA THR A 602 10.69 -37.25 31.29
C THR A 602 10.28 -38.32 30.25
N PRO A 603 10.18 -39.62 30.61
CA PRO A 603 9.66 -40.65 29.70
C PRO A 603 8.12 -40.63 29.67
N LEU A 604 7.51 -41.15 28.60
CA LEU A 604 6.05 -41.17 28.43
C LEU A 604 5.32 -41.87 29.58
N SER A 605 5.91 -42.94 30.14
CA SER A 605 5.37 -43.65 31.31
C SER A 605 5.06 -42.72 32.48
N ASP A 606 5.93 -41.73 32.71
CA ASP A 606 5.90 -40.85 33.87
C ASP A 606 5.09 -39.57 33.59
N MET A 607 4.51 -39.47 32.38
CA MET A 607 3.56 -38.44 31.94
C MET A 607 2.11 -38.92 31.98
N ARG A 608 1.84 -40.23 31.87
CA ARG A 608 0.47 -40.78 31.76
C ARG A 608 -0.44 -40.49 32.96
N ASP A 609 0.12 -40.22 34.12
CA ASP A 609 -0.62 -39.83 35.34
C ASP A 609 -0.74 -38.31 35.54
N ILE A 610 -0.10 -37.48 34.70
CA ILE A 610 -0.14 -36.01 34.82
C ILE A 610 -1.51 -35.49 34.38
N ASP A 611 -2.25 -34.89 35.32
CA ASP A 611 -3.49 -34.18 35.04
C ASP A 611 -3.22 -32.83 34.37
N VAL A 612 -3.82 -32.62 33.20
CA VAL A 612 -3.66 -31.39 32.41
C VAL A 612 -4.99 -30.69 32.12
N GLY A 613 -6.07 -31.08 32.81
CA GLY A 613 -7.39 -30.43 32.70
C GLY A 613 -7.82 -29.68 33.96
N SER A 614 -7.42 -30.14 35.14
CA SER A 614 -7.83 -29.58 36.44
C SER A 614 -7.43 -28.11 36.67
N TRP A 615 -6.45 -27.60 35.92
CA TRP A 615 -6.05 -26.18 35.97
C TRP A 615 -7.02 -25.25 35.24
N PHE A 616 -7.77 -25.78 34.27
CA PHE A 616 -8.69 -25.04 33.43
C PHE A 616 -10.08 -24.93 34.10
N ASP A 617 -10.69 -26.08 34.39
CA ASP A 617 -11.87 -26.21 35.26
C ASP A 617 -11.89 -27.63 35.87
N PRO A 618 -12.31 -27.81 37.15
CA PRO A 618 -12.43 -29.12 37.78
C PRO A 618 -13.26 -30.17 37.03
N VAL A 619 -14.15 -29.78 36.10
CA VAL A 619 -14.89 -30.73 35.23
C VAL A 619 -13.98 -31.52 34.29
N PHE A 620 -12.80 -30.97 33.94
CA PHE A 620 -11.78 -31.65 33.12
C PHE A 620 -10.74 -32.41 33.96
N SER A 621 -10.98 -32.59 35.28
CA SER A 621 -10.15 -33.44 36.12
C SER A 621 -10.21 -34.88 35.61
N GLY A 622 -9.07 -35.41 35.17
CA GLY A 622 -8.97 -36.69 34.45
C GLY A 622 -8.33 -36.57 33.07
N GLU A 623 -8.29 -35.39 32.45
CA GLU A 623 -7.59 -35.20 31.16
C GLU A 623 -6.09 -35.48 31.29
N ARG A 624 -5.50 -36.05 30.24
CA ARG A 624 -4.10 -36.49 30.16
C ARG A 624 -3.45 -35.99 28.88
N ILE A 625 -2.12 -35.90 28.91
CA ILE A 625 -1.30 -35.56 27.75
C ILE A 625 -1.47 -36.66 26.67
N PRO A 626 -2.01 -36.36 25.47
CA PRO A 626 -2.11 -37.32 24.39
C PRO A 626 -0.74 -37.60 23.77
N THR A 627 -0.54 -38.80 23.23
CA THR A 627 0.48 -39.03 22.19
C THR A 627 -0.03 -38.54 20.83
N LEU A 628 0.89 -38.27 19.89
CA LEU A 628 0.52 -37.91 18.51
C LEU A 628 -0.34 -39.00 17.85
N ALA A 629 -0.06 -40.29 18.10
CA ALA A 629 -0.86 -41.39 17.56
C ALA A 629 -2.32 -41.32 18.07
N GLU A 630 -2.51 -41.19 19.39
CA GLU A 630 -3.84 -41.06 19.99
C GLU A 630 -4.59 -39.81 19.50
N ALA A 631 -3.88 -38.72 19.20
CA ALA A 631 -4.46 -37.51 18.63
C ALA A 631 -4.87 -37.67 17.15
N LEU A 632 -4.05 -38.31 16.31
CA LEU A 632 -4.39 -38.54 14.91
C LEU A 632 -5.53 -39.56 14.76
N ASP A 633 -5.47 -40.67 15.50
CA ASP A 633 -6.52 -41.71 15.50
C ASP A 633 -7.86 -41.18 16.04
N PHE A 634 -7.84 -40.14 16.88
CA PHE A 634 -9.05 -39.45 17.35
C PHE A 634 -9.66 -38.48 16.32
N LEU A 635 -8.84 -38.00 15.37
CA LEU A 635 -9.22 -37.03 14.33
C LEU A 635 -9.46 -37.64 12.95
N ASP A 636 -9.08 -38.91 12.73
CA ASP A 636 -9.27 -39.61 11.45
C ASP A 636 -10.72 -39.54 10.96
N GLY A 637 -10.88 -39.15 9.70
CA GLY A 637 -12.17 -38.90 9.06
C GLY A 637 -13.01 -37.75 9.62
N ARG A 638 -12.55 -37.03 10.66
CA ARG A 638 -13.31 -35.99 11.38
C ARG A 638 -12.84 -34.57 11.07
N ALA A 639 -11.53 -34.31 11.05
CA ALA A 639 -10.94 -33.00 10.70
C ALA A 639 -9.51 -33.14 10.17
N GLN A 640 -8.97 -32.07 9.57
CA GLN A 640 -7.53 -31.99 9.28
C GLN A 640 -6.73 -31.72 10.57
N ALA A 641 -5.58 -32.35 10.72
CA ALA A 641 -4.65 -32.13 11.83
C ALA A 641 -3.50 -31.21 11.40
N LEU A 642 -3.31 -30.07 12.06
CA LEU A 642 -2.19 -29.17 11.83
C LEU A 642 -1.21 -29.24 12.99
N VAL A 643 -0.10 -29.95 12.76
CA VAL A 643 0.81 -30.44 13.80
C VAL A 643 2.01 -29.50 13.88
N GLU A 644 2.10 -28.65 14.91
CA GLU A 644 3.24 -27.73 15.06
C GLU A 644 4.42 -28.35 15.83
N LEU A 645 5.54 -28.54 15.13
CA LEU A 645 6.78 -29.04 15.70
C LEU A 645 7.42 -28.00 16.64
N LYS A 646 7.41 -28.29 17.96
CA LYS A 646 8.08 -27.50 19.02
C LYS A 646 9.39 -28.17 19.47
N PRO A 647 10.49 -28.05 18.72
CA PRO A 647 11.76 -28.66 19.12
C PRO A 647 12.35 -28.01 20.37
N ASP A 648 12.94 -28.83 21.23
CA ASP A 648 13.80 -28.39 22.32
C ASP A 648 15.27 -28.29 21.85
N PRO A 649 16.15 -27.58 22.58
CA PRO A 649 17.52 -27.34 22.13
C PRO A 649 18.31 -28.62 21.81
N GLY A 650 18.50 -28.87 20.51
CA GLY A 650 19.27 -29.99 19.98
C GLY A 650 18.47 -31.23 19.55
N ASN A 651 17.16 -31.33 19.82
CA ASN A 651 16.35 -32.51 19.45
C ASN A 651 15.58 -32.38 18.12
N ALA A 652 15.71 -31.25 17.39
CA ALA A 652 14.80 -30.89 16.31
C ALA A 652 14.67 -31.94 15.18
N GLN A 653 15.78 -32.55 14.75
CA GLN A 653 15.73 -33.62 13.74
C GLN A 653 15.05 -34.88 14.30
N ALA A 654 15.32 -35.25 15.55
CA ALA A 654 14.71 -36.43 16.18
C ALA A 654 13.19 -36.24 16.40
N LEU A 655 12.73 -35.03 16.73
CA LEU A 655 11.29 -34.71 16.77
C LEU A 655 10.65 -34.84 15.39
N LEU A 656 11.30 -34.34 14.33
CA LEU A 656 10.80 -34.48 12.96
C LEU A 656 10.75 -35.95 12.54
N ASP A 657 11.84 -36.71 12.71
CA ASP A 657 11.93 -38.12 12.32
C ASP A 657 10.88 -38.98 13.05
N ALA A 658 10.69 -38.77 14.35
CA ALA A 658 9.68 -39.47 15.14
C ALA A 658 8.25 -39.06 14.76
N THR A 659 8.02 -37.78 14.45
CA THR A 659 6.70 -37.29 13.99
C THR A 659 6.34 -37.87 12.62
N VAL A 660 7.29 -37.89 11.69
CA VAL A 660 7.14 -38.51 10.36
C VAL A 660 6.84 -40.00 10.48
N ALA A 661 7.55 -40.73 11.35
CA ALA A 661 7.30 -42.15 11.58
C ALA A 661 5.87 -42.43 12.06
N VAL A 662 5.35 -41.67 13.03
CA VAL A 662 3.98 -41.84 13.54
C VAL A 662 2.92 -41.55 12.46
N ILE A 663 3.16 -40.58 11.57
CA ILE A 663 2.24 -40.26 10.47
C ILE A 663 2.27 -41.34 9.38
N GLU A 664 3.46 -41.85 9.03
CA GLU A 664 3.64 -42.91 8.03
C GLU A 664 3.06 -44.25 8.52
N ASP A 665 3.37 -44.67 9.76
CA ASP A 665 2.88 -45.92 10.36
C ASP A 665 1.35 -45.92 10.54
N GLY A 666 0.75 -44.74 10.82
CA GLY A 666 -0.70 -44.56 10.89
C GLY A 666 -1.39 -44.35 9.53
N GLY A 667 -0.63 -44.04 8.46
CA GLY A 667 -1.18 -43.72 7.13
C GLY A 667 -1.83 -42.34 7.00
N HIS A 668 -1.59 -41.42 7.95
CA HIS A 668 -2.37 -40.19 8.16
C HIS A 668 -2.03 -39.02 7.21
N TRP A 669 -1.24 -39.24 6.16
CA TRP A 669 -0.67 -38.16 5.31
C TRP A 669 -1.69 -37.22 4.65
N ASP A 670 -2.84 -37.71 4.21
CA ASP A 670 -3.85 -36.87 3.54
C ASP A 670 -4.55 -35.91 4.53
N ALA A 671 -4.60 -36.26 5.81
CA ALA A 671 -5.23 -35.48 6.87
C ALA A 671 -4.29 -34.47 7.55
N VAL A 672 -2.96 -34.66 7.45
CA VAL A 672 -1.97 -33.91 8.23
C VAL A 672 -1.32 -32.77 7.45
N ILE A 673 -1.11 -31.64 8.14
CA ILE A 673 -0.25 -30.53 7.73
C ILE A 673 0.84 -30.37 8.81
N LEU A 674 2.12 -30.50 8.45
CA LEU A 674 3.23 -30.27 9.38
C LEU A 674 3.58 -28.78 9.43
N ALA A 675 3.56 -28.18 10.62
CA ALA A 675 3.87 -26.78 10.85
C ALA A 675 5.14 -26.59 11.70
N SER A 676 5.84 -25.46 11.55
CA SER A 676 6.85 -25.01 12.51
C SER A 676 7.18 -23.53 12.34
N LEU A 677 7.63 -22.88 13.42
CA LEU A 677 8.28 -21.57 13.36
C LEU A 677 9.73 -21.61 12.83
N SER A 678 10.32 -22.80 12.62
CA SER A 678 11.70 -22.96 12.14
C SER A 678 11.77 -23.20 10.62
N PRO A 679 12.28 -22.25 9.79
CA PRO A 679 12.41 -22.45 8.35
C PRO A 679 13.35 -23.60 7.98
N ASP A 680 14.36 -23.89 8.80
CA ASP A 680 15.27 -25.02 8.58
C ASP A 680 14.60 -26.36 8.87
N LEU A 681 13.71 -26.43 9.88
CA LEU A 681 12.96 -27.64 10.17
C LEU A 681 11.89 -27.92 9.09
N VAL A 682 11.25 -26.87 8.56
CA VAL A 682 10.34 -26.98 7.41
C VAL A 682 11.10 -27.44 6.14
N ARG A 683 12.32 -26.93 5.88
CA ARG A 683 13.18 -27.44 4.81
C ARG A 683 13.59 -28.91 5.03
N ALA A 684 13.94 -29.30 6.25
CA ALA A 684 14.25 -30.69 6.58
C ALA A 684 13.03 -31.60 6.34
N ALA A 685 11.83 -31.17 6.76
CA ALA A 685 10.58 -31.90 6.52
C ALA A 685 10.32 -32.12 5.01
N ARG A 686 10.57 -31.11 4.15
CA ARG A 686 10.44 -31.26 2.69
C ARG A 686 11.40 -32.28 2.08
N VAL A 687 12.54 -32.55 2.72
CA VAL A 687 13.52 -33.56 2.29
C VAL A 687 13.18 -34.95 2.83
N VAL A 688 12.76 -35.04 4.10
CA VAL A 688 12.45 -36.30 4.78
C VAL A 688 11.10 -36.88 4.34
N ALA A 689 10.07 -36.04 4.20
CA ALA A 689 8.73 -36.41 3.76
C ALA A 689 8.27 -35.50 2.60
N PRO A 690 8.75 -35.71 1.36
CA PRO A 690 8.40 -34.86 0.21
C PRO A 690 6.89 -34.74 -0.05
N GLN A 691 6.12 -35.79 0.30
CA GLN A 691 4.65 -35.85 0.21
C GLN A 691 3.90 -34.96 1.20
N ALA A 692 4.55 -34.54 2.30
CA ALA A 692 3.90 -33.79 3.36
C ALA A 692 3.39 -32.41 2.89
N ARG A 693 2.21 -32.01 3.37
CA ARG A 693 1.75 -30.62 3.30
C ARG A 693 2.43 -29.83 4.40
N LEU A 694 3.14 -28.76 4.05
CA LEU A 694 4.00 -28.02 4.98
C LEU A 694 3.51 -26.59 5.23
N ALA A 695 3.52 -26.18 6.49
CA ALA A 695 3.22 -24.82 6.93
C ALA A 695 4.44 -24.16 7.59
N LEU A 696 4.79 -22.96 7.16
CA LEU A 696 5.76 -22.10 7.84
C LEU A 696 5.02 -21.08 8.70
N PHE A 697 5.27 -21.08 10.01
CA PHE A 697 4.75 -20.08 10.93
C PHE A 697 5.76 -18.93 11.11
N ALA A 698 5.27 -17.68 11.13
CA ALA A 698 6.13 -16.53 11.37
C ALA A 698 5.40 -15.36 12.06
N ASN A 699 6.10 -14.73 13.01
CA ASN A 699 5.63 -13.51 13.67
C ASN A 699 5.57 -12.28 12.74
N ALA A 700 6.29 -12.33 11.61
CA ALA A 700 6.18 -11.40 10.49
C ALA A 700 6.79 -12.03 9.23
N ALA A 701 6.24 -11.71 8.06
CA ALA A 701 6.91 -11.91 6.78
C ALA A 701 7.08 -10.54 6.10
N LEU A 702 8.27 -10.25 5.60
CA LEU A 702 8.47 -9.14 4.67
C LEU A 702 7.99 -9.59 3.29
N PRO A 703 7.22 -8.77 2.55
CA PRO A 703 6.82 -9.10 1.18
C PRO A 703 8.04 -9.50 0.34
N GLY A 704 7.95 -10.64 -0.32
CA GLY A 704 9.03 -11.19 -1.14
C GLY A 704 9.95 -12.23 -0.47
N THR A 705 10.16 -12.20 0.85
CA THR A 705 11.25 -12.99 1.49
C THR A 705 10.97 -14.49 1.65
N ALA A 706 9.71 -14.89 1.64
CA ALA A 706 9.33 -16.29 1.85
C ALA A 706 9.45 -17.12 0.55
N ARG A 707 10.39 -18.07 0.49
CA ARG A 707 10.63 -18.92 -0.70
C ARG A 707 9.53 -19.99 -0.83
N ARG A 708 8.87 -20.02 -2.00
CA ARG A 708 7.79 -20.98 -2.33
C ARG A 708 8.21 -22.46 -2.28
N THR A 709 9.50 -22.75 -2.44
CA THR A 709 10.03 -24.13 -2.44
C THR A 709 9.89 -24.85 -1.10
N ASP A 710 9.77 -24.09 -0.01
CA ASP A 710 9.98 -24.62 1.33
C ASP A 710 8.65 -25.05 1.99
N PHE A 711 7.53 -24.36 1.69
CA PHE A 711 6.22 -24.57 2.33
C PHE A 711 5.04 -24.40 1.36
N ASP A 712 3.89 -25.00 1.70
CA ASP A 712 2.61 -24.88 0.99
C ASP A 712 1.66 -23.85 1.62
N MET A 713 1.77 -23.65 2.94
CA MET A 713 1.02 -22.64 3.70
C MET A 713 1.96 -21.71 4.50
N LEU A 714 1.59 -20.44 4.61
CA LEU A 714 2.22 -19.48 5.50
C LEU A 714 1.22 -19.10 6.61
N GLY A 715 1.57 -19.35 7.87
CA GLY A 715 0.79 -18.94 9.04
C GLY A 715 1.38 -17.68 9.67
N LEU A 716 0.66 -16.56 9.63
CA LEU A 716 1.15 -15.28 10.16
C LEU A 716 0.36 -14.79 11.36
N ASN A 717 1.08 -14.18 12.30
CA ASN A 717 0.46 -13.40 13.36
C ASN A 717 -0.45 -12.30 12.75
N HIS A 718 -1.71 -12.24 13.19
CA HIS A 718 -2.74 -11.42 12.55
C HIS A 718 -2.39 -9.92 12.46
N VAL A 719 -1.62 -9.40 13.43
CA VAL A 719 -1.15 -8.00 13.48
C VAL A 719 -0.23 -7.65 12.30
N ARG A 720 0.28 -8.65 11.55
CA ARG A 720 1.13 -8.46 10.37
C ARG A 720 0.43 -8.75 9.05
N VAL A 721 -0.87 -9.03 9.03
CA VAL A 721 -1.58 -9.45 7.81
C VAL A 721 -2.46 -8.32 7.29
N ASP A 722 -2.15 -7.88 6.08
CA ASP A 722 -2.86 -6.82 5.36
C ASP A 722 -3.20 -7.25 3.91
N ALA A 723 -3.79 -6.33 3.13
CA ALA A 723 -4.16 -6.58 1.75
C ALA A 723 -2.93 -6.83 0.82
N SER A 724 -1.74 -6.32 1.17
CA SER A 724 -0.52 -6.59 0.39
C SER A 724 0.00 -8.02 0.62
N VAL A 725 -0.09 -8.53 1.85
CA VAL A 725 0.29 -9.90 2.23
C VAL A 725 -0.65 -10.92 1.56
N VAL A 726 -1.97 -10.69 1.59
CA VAL A 726 -2.94 -11.55 0.90
C VAL A 726 -2.75 -11.51 -0.62
N ALA A 727 -2.40 -10.35 -1.18
CA ALA A 727 -2.06 -10.24 -2.60
C ALA A 727 -0.77 -10.99 -2.96
N ASP A 728 0.25 -11.02 -2.09
CA ASP A 728 1.47 -11.79 -2.34
C ASP A 728 1.23 -13.30 -2.27
N ALA A 729 0.48 -13.76 -1.26
CA ALA A 729 0.04 -15.16 -1.17
C ALA A 729 -0.67 -15.62 -2.45
N ARG A 730 -1.60 -14.82 -2.97
CA ARG A 730 -2.31 -15.10 -4.22
C ARG A 730 -1.40 -15.06 -5.46
N ARG A 731 -0.40 -14.18 -5.52
CA ARG A 731 0.59 -14.15 -6.61
C ARG A 731 1.50 -15.38 -6.59
N ARG A 732 1.86 -15.86 -5.40
CA ARG A 732 2.83 -16.94 -5.19
C ARG A 732 2.18 -18.33 -5.20
N GLY A 733 0.89 -18.41 -4.90
CA GLY A 733 0.12 -19.65 -4.92
C GLY A 733 0.32 -20.51 -3.67
N TYR A 734 0.55 -19.90 -2.51
CA TYR A 734 0.55 -20.57 -1.21
C TYR A 734 -0.71 -20.22 -0.40
N LEU A 735 -1.13 -21.12 0.48
CA LEU A 735 -2.22 -20.87 1.42
C LEU A 735 -1.76 -19.88 2.50
N LEU A 736 -2.70 -19.10 3.05
CA LEU A 736 -2.40 -18.08 4.05
C LEU A 736 -3.35 -18.24 5.23
N GLN A 737 -2.78 -18.63 6.36
CA GLN A 737 -3.45 -18.70 7.66
C GLN A 737 -3.14 -17.43 8.45
N VAL A 738 -4.11 -16.98 9.24
CA VAL A 738 -3.92 -15.93 10.26
C VAL A 738 -4.15 -16.48 11.65
N TRP A 739 -3.25 -16.18 12.59
CA TRP A 739 -3.33 -16.68 13.97
C TRP A 739 -2.98 -15.58 14.99
N THR A 740 -3.41 -15.66 16.25
CA THR A 740 -4.67 -16.29 16.70
C THR A 740 -5.74 -15.19 16.66
N VAL A 741 -6.93 -15.45 16.10
CA VAL A 741 -7.96 -14.42 15.88
C VAL A 741 -9.24 -14.77 16.63
N ASN A 742 -9.48 -14.10 17.75
CA ASN A 742 -10.62 -14.38 18.63
C ASN A 742 -11.73 -13.30 18.59
N ASP A 743 -11.50 -12.18 17.92
CA ASP A 743 -12.49 -11.11 17.74
C ASP A 743 -13.33 -11.37 16.46
N PRO A 744 -14.66 -11.54 16.55
CA PRO A 744 -15.55 -11.74 15.39
C PRO A 744 -15.47 -10.66 14.30
N VAL A 745 -15.16 -9.42 14.67
CA VAL A 745 -14.97 -8.30 13.73
C VAL A 745 -13.65 -8.45 12.98
N LEU A 746 -12.60 -8.93 13.65
CA LEU A 746 -11.33 -9.27 13.01
C LEU A 746 -11.46 -10.52 12.13
N MET A 747 -12.16 -11.57 12.57
CA MET A 747 -12.47 -12.74 11.75
C MET A 747 -13.14 -12.32 10.43
N ALA A 748 -14.21 -11.53 10.50
CA ALA A 748 -14.91 -11.00 9.33
C ALA A 748 -13.99 -10.14 8.44
N ARG A 749 -13.08 -9.35 9.03
CA ARG A 749 -12.08 -8.55 8.30
C ARG A 749 -11.05 -9.43 7.57
N TYR A 750 -10.57 -10.53 8.14
CA TYR A 750 -9.62 -11.42 7.44
C TYR A 750 -10.30 -12.24 6.35
N MET A 751 -11.54 -12.71 6.58
CA MET A 751 -12.40 -13.26 5.52
C MET A 751 -12.65 -12.25 4.39
N ASP A 752 -12.88 -10.96 4.72
CA ASP A 752 -13.00 -9.88 3.73
C ASP A 752 -11.69 -9.61 2.97
N LEU A 753 -10.53 -9.72 3.61
CA LEU A 753 -9.26 -9.59 2.90
C LEU A 753 -9.08 -10.78 1.92
N GLY A 754 -9.52 -11.97 2.30
CA GLY A 754 -9.43 -13.20 1.51
C GLY A 754 -8.23 -14.04 1.91
N VAL A 755 -8.02 -14.23 3.21
CA VAL A 755 -7.17 -15.29 3.77
C VAL A 755 -7.78 -16.66 3.45
N HIS A 756 -6.97 -17.72 3.52
CA HIS A 756 -7.45 -19.08 3.24
C HIS A 756 -7.90 -19.80 4.52
N ASP A 757 -7.27 -19.48 5.65
CA ASP A 757 -7.54 -20.09 6.96
C ASP A 757 -7.51 -19.03 8.07
N ILE A 758 -8.33 -19.23 9.11
CA ILE A 758 -8.29 -18.49 10.37
C ILE A 758 -8.12 -19.49 11.52
N SER A 759 -7.03 -19.33 12.26
CA SER A 759 -6.75 -20.06 13.50
C SER A 759 -7.23 -19.26 14.72
N THR A 760 -7.97 -19.91 15.63
CA THR A 760 -8.72 -19.27 16.71
C THR A 760 -8.92 -20.17 17.93
N ASP A 761 -8.95 -19.58 19.13
CA ASP A 761 -9.28 -20.29 20.38
C ASP A 761 -10.80 -20.53 20.52
N VAL A 762 -11.61 -19.81 19.72
CA VAL A 762 -13.09 -19.78 19.77
C VAL A 762 -13.72 -20.22 18.43
N PRO A 763 -13.53 -21.48 18.00
CA PRO A 763 -13.97 -21.96 16.68
C PRO A 763 -15.46 -21.75 16.40
N ALA A 764 -16.33 -21.90 17.41
CA ALA A 764 -17.77 -21.68 17.26
C ALA A 764 -18.13 -20.26 16.80
N GLU A 765 -17.40 -19.23 17.24
CA GLU A 765 -17.60 -17.85 16.79
C GLU A 765 -17.11 -17.65 15.35
N ALA A 766 -15.99 -18.27 14.97
CA ALA A 766 -15.50 -18.23 13.59
C ALA A 766 -16.46 -18.94 12.62
N VAL A 767 -17.03 -20.09 13.01
CA VAL A 767 -18.04 -20.81 12.24
C VAL A 767 -19.35 -20.02 12.16
N ARG A 768 -19.78 -19.36 13.24
CA ARG A 768 -20.94 -18.43 13.23
C ARG A 768 -20.72 -17.28 12.24
N VAL A 769 -19.57 -16.58 12.33
CA VAL A 769 -19.21 -15.47 11.43
C VAL A 769 -19.11 -15.93 9.98
N ARG A 770 -18.53 -17.11 9.73
CA ARG A 770 -18.46 -17.73 8.39
C ARG A 770 -19.87 -17.98 7.82
N THR A 771 -20.77 -18.52 8.63
CA THR A 771 -22.15 -18.85 8.24
C THR A 771 -22.97 -17.59 7.96
N GLU A 772 -22.96 -16.60 8.86
CA GLU A 772 -23.63 -15.31 8.68
C GLU A 772 -23.15 -14.56 7.40
N ARG A 773 -21.89 -14.77 7.00
CA ARG A 773 -21.33 -14.21 5.76
C ARG A 773 -21.70 -15.01 4.51
N ALA A 774 -21.91 -16.32 4.61
CA ALA A 774 -22.34 -17.15 3.50
C ALA A 774 -23.76 -16.80 3.02
N GLU A 775 -24.63 -16.32 3.91
CA GLU A 775 -25.98 -15.82 3.59
C GLU A 775 -26.00 -14.49 2.81
N LEU A 776 -24.87 -13.77 2.71
CA LEU A 776 -24.81 -12.46 2.06
C LEU A 776 -24.80 -12.59 0.53
N THR A 777 -25.56 -11.71 -0.13
CA THR A 777 -25.44 -11.52 -1.58
C THR A 777 -24.08 -10.91 -1.93
N ASP A 778 -23.60 -11.16 -3.15
CA ASP A 778 -22.32 -10.65 -3.64
C ASP A 778 -22.18 -9.11 -3.51
N VAL A 779 -23.30 -8.40 -3.59
CA VAL A 779 -23.38 -6.94 -3.41
C VAL A 779 -23.24 -6.54 -1.93
N GLU A 780 -23.93 -7.24 -1.02
CA GLU A 780 -23.78 -7.02 0.43
C GLU A 780 -22.37 -7.37 0.90
N LEU A 781 -21.78 -8.46 0.41
CA LEU A 781 -20.42 -8.89 0.73
C LEU A 781 -19.38 -7.89 0.22
N LEU A 782 -19.55 -7.36 -0.99
CA LEU A 782 -18.69 -6.29 -1.53
C LEU A 782 -18.83 -4.98 -0.73
N LEU A 783 -20.01 -4.65 -0.22
CA LEU A 783 -20.23 -3.48 0.65
C LEU A 783 -19.68 -3.67 2.07
N ALA A 784 -19.74 -4.89 2.62
CA ALA A 784 -19.06 -5.25 3.86
C ALA A 784 -17.54 -5.09 3.72
N ARG A 785 -16.97 -5.63 2.64
CA ARG A 785 -15.54 -5.50 2.28
C ARG A 785 -15.09 -4.06 2.05
N LEU A 786 -15.96 -3.20 1.52
CA LEU A 786 -15.72 -1.75 1.46
C LEU A 786 -15.74 -1.14 2.87
N ARG A 787 -16.73 -1.44 3.71
CA ARG A 787 -16.81 -0.93 5.09
C ARG A 787 -15.58 -1.32 5.92
N SER A 788 -15.07 -2.55 5.80
CA SER A 788 -13.85 -2.99 6.48
C SER A 788 -12.56 -2.39 5.87
N TRP A 789 -12.60 -1.90 4.62
CA TRP A 789 -11.52 -1.07 4.05
C TRP A 789 -11.52 0.37 4.58
N PHE A 790 -12.69 0.94 4.90
CA PHE A 790 -12.82 2.31 5.44
C PHE A 790 -12.69 2.41 6.96
N ARG A 791 -12.84 1.32 7.71
CA ARG A 791 -12.56 1.24 9.16
C ARG A 791 -11.09 0.83 9.43
N ARG A 792 -10.15 1.51 8.75
CA ARG A 792 -8.70 1.42 8.95
C ARG A 792 -8.21 2.67 9.67
#